data_AF-A0A410NX14-F1
#
_entry.id   AF-A0A410NX14-F1
#
_cell.length_a   1.000
_cell.length_b   1.000
_cell.length_c   1.000
_cell.angle_alpha   90.00
_cell.angle_beta   90.00
_cell.angle_gamma   90.00
#
_symmetry.space_group_name_H-M   'P 1'
#
loop_
_entity.id
_entity.type
_entity.pdbx_description
1 polymer ?
#
loop_
_entity_poly.entity_id
_entity_poly.type
_entity_poly.pdbx_seq_one_letter_code
_entity_poly.pdbx_strand_id
1 'polypeptide(L)'
;MPDLNALFPFPYAHWYAASLFLDAGRPRAEVLARLGARLDQWRQCNERYRQLHFANTSWVASAYRHDGLPAPEEDRKLFNHLRAHDGLDLVIPGSFSMRRELGALRQAIEADPRIGPFANSDWIAHYICERCFPTIRYVHDGAHVFVDGEPISDRKGAALTGVDPLSFRQLGDRWFRDDSRVYGQGETPTKRFWFVARGADPDSFLVLNERYGADKAAGYYITNLRLPTEEPGTFGIVSYYYGRGQKPGIHVWESHYAKDSRKVYAYGVPIEGADAPSFHSIGDEGQYFADKNSIYWENKPILGADRDTFTCASDAGQYRAYDKDRPYYAGQPQSVSGEFDHWSRYFEERPEIADGWWRKEKARREAAPQSTDQLTPVGGPFYSDGTRILVKPEAPCDGEWVSLDHFDHDSFRYLTDVFGRDRHGLRYFTPGLERYGQEPVKGADPASFETIDGPWFRDKRQAYYFDSKVPMSELAIVRADMTSFEVLGGAYARDANGLIVEGARKRNIDDAAAVKALGHTFARMGETLLYRGKPVAKPGKIDPDTARGVHDHLLIDANGHMLFRGTYRKPIADLDPATLTFLNRAFAVDAHHAYALTDSGLLLCGEIDRDLVQPAGPYAVRVAKTRFHVSSGQLKRMPLEDDGG
;
A
#
# COMPACT_ATOMS: atom_id res chain seq x y z
N MET A 1 -51.03 -4.23 -11.71
CA MET A 1 -50.16 -3.12 -11.29
C MET A 1 -49.82 -3.34 -9.83
N PRO A 2 -48.59 -3.07 -9.39
CA PRO A 2 -48.20 -3.21 -7.98
C PRO A 2 -49.09 -2.34 -7.08
N ASP A 3 -49.42 -2.81 -5.89
CA ASP A 3 -50.21 -2.05 -4.92
C ASP A 3 -49.35 -0.93 -4.29
N LEU A 4 -49.62 0.32 -4.69
CA LEU A 4 -48.89 1.48 -4.19
C LEU A 4 -49.08 1.69 -2.69
N ASN A 5 -50.20 1.26 -2.08
CA ASN A 5 -50.39 1.36 -0.63
C ASN A 5 -49.46 0.41 0.13
N ALA A 6 -49.18 -0.77 -0.43
CA ALA A 6 -48.25 -1.71 0.18
C ALA A 6 -46.79 -1.23 0.06
N LEU A 7 -46.43 -0.63 -1.08
CA LEU A 7 -45.06 -0.19 -1.37
C LEU A 7 -44.71 1.17 -0.77
N PHE A 8 -45.68 2.09 -0.76
CA PHE A 8 -45.58 3.46 -0.25
C PHE A 8 -46.75 3.73 0.72
N PRO A 9 -46.70 3.15 1.93
CA PRO A 9 -47.81 3.22 2.89
C PRO A 9 -47.99 4.58 3.56
N PHE A 10 -47.05 5.50 3.39
CA PHE A 10 -47.06 6.82 4.03
C PHE A 10 -46.97 7.94 2.99
N PRO A 11 -47.53 9.13 3.27
CA PRO A 11 -47.19 10.31 2.51
C PRO A 11 -45.67 10.55 2.60
N TYR A 12 -45.04 10.91 1.48
CA TYR A 12 -43.58 11.12 1.41
C TYR A 12 -43.13 12.14 2.46
N ALA A 13 -43.92 13.19 2.68
CA ALA A 13 -43.60 14.23 3.65
C ALA A 13 -43.51 13.68 5.08
N HIS A 14 -44.44 12.80 5.47
CA HIS A 14 -44.44 12.18 6.80
C HIS A 14 -43.28 11.20 6.97
N TRP A 15 -42.97 10.40 5.93
CA TRP A 15 -41.81 9.52 5.94
C TRP A 15 -40.48 10.30 6.04
N TYR A 16 -40.38 11.42 5.33
CA TYR A 16 -39.16 12.23 5.31
C TYR A 16 -38.97 12.97 6.65
N ALA A 17 -40.04 13.55 7.22
CA ALA A 17 -40.03 14.11 8.57
C ALA A 17 -39.63 13.06 9.62
N ALA A 18 -40.21 11.85 9.55
CA ALA A 18 -39.82 10.74 10.42
C ALA A 18 -38.33 10.39 10.28
N SER A 19 -37.80 10.42 9.05
CA SER A 19 -36.38 10.17 8.78
C SER A 19 -35.48 11.23 9.42
N LEU A 20 -35.85 12.52 9.37
CA LEU A 20 -35.08 13.58 10.03
C LEU A 20 -35.04 13.41 11.56
N PHE A 21 -36.16 13.02 12.18
CA PHE A 21 -36.17 12.74 13.63
C PHE A 21 -35.32 11.51 14.00
N LEU A 22 -35.33 10.46 13.17
CA LEU A 22 -34.45 9.31 13.36
C LEU A 22 -32.98 9.71 13.19
N ASP A 23 -32.67 10.54 12.20
CA ASP A 23 -31.31 11.04 11.96
C ASP A 23 -30.83 11.94 13.12
N ALA A 24 -31.75 12.62 13.81
CA ALA A 24 -31.49 13.42 15.02
C ALA A 24 -31.50 12.58 16.32
N GLY A 25 -31.39 11.26 16.21
CA GLY A 25 -31.23 10.34 17.34
C GLY A 25 -32.50 10.04 18.14
N ARG A 26 -33.69 10.38 17.62
CA ARG A 26 -34.95 10.01 18.30
C ARG A 26 -35.15 8.50 18.32
N PRO A 27 -35.62 7.91 19.44
CA PRO A 27 -35.84 6.47 19.54
C PRO A 27 -36.77 5.99 18.44
N ARG A 28 -36.31 5.02 17.64
CA ARG A 28 -37.06 4.49 16.50
C ARG A 28 -38.46 4.02 16.86
N ALA A 29 -38.62 3.40 18.04
CA ALA A 29 -39.92 2.94 18.51
C ALA A 29 -40.92 4.09 18.65
N GLU A 30 -40.48 5.26 19.15
CA GLU A 30 -41.34 6.44 19.33
C GLU A 30 -41.70 7.08 17.99
N VAL A 31 -40.71 7.23 17.10
CA VAL A 31 -40.94 7.81 15.76
C VAL A 31 -41.93 6.96 14.97
N LEU A 32 -41.75 5.63 14.97
CA LEU A 32 -42.65 4.73 14.26
C LEU A 32 -44.03 4.65 14.91
N ALA A 33 -44.13 4.70 16.24
CA ALA A 33 -45.42 4.75 16.93
C ALA A 33 -46.21 6.01 16.54
N ARG A 34 -45.57 7.18 16.47
CA ARG A 34 -46.22 8.41 16.01
C ARG A 34 -46.60 8.36 14.53
N LEU A 35 -45.75 7.79 13.68
CA LEU A 35 -46.05 7.58 12.26
C LEU A 35 -47.19 6.57 12.03
N GLY A 36 -47.53 5.75 13.03
CA GLY A 36 -48.47 4.63 12.87
C GLY A 36 -47.87 3.46 12.08
N ALA A 37 -46.54 3.30 12.11
CA ALA A 37 -45.79 2.35 11.30
C ALA A 37 -45.29 1.14 12.10
N ARG A 38 -45.33 -0.05 11.51
CA ARG A 38 -44.62 -1.23 12.05
C ARG A 38 -43.17 -1.26 11.58
N LEU A 39 -42.27 -1.87 12.36
CA LEU A 39 -40.84 -1.91 12.03
C LEU A 39 -40.53 -2.66 10.73
N ASP A 40 -41.23 -3.76 10.46
CA ASP A 40 -41.12 -4.51 9.20
C ASP A 40 -41.61 -3.68 8.01
N GLN A 41 -42.73 -2.98 8.16
CA GLN A 41 -43.27 -2.07 7.14
C GLN A 41 -42.28 -0.94 6.82
N TRP A 42 -41.71 -0.29 7.84
CA TRP A 42 -40.66 0.71 7.66
C TRP A 42 -39.46 0.15 6.91
N ARG A 43 -38.93 -1.01 7.32
CA ARG A 43 -37.78 -1.65 6.65
C ARG A 43 -38.06 -1.95 5.17
N GLN A 44 -39.27 -2.38 4.84
CA GLN A 44 -39.67 -2.73 3.47
C GLN A 44 -39.82 -1.50 2.56
N CYS A 45 -40.33 -0.39 3.08
CA CYS A 45 -40.59 0.80 2.27
C CYS A 45 -39.40 1.78 2.23
N ASN A 46 -38.58 1.85 3.29
CA ASN A 46 -37.57 2.89 3.48
C ASN A 46 -36.55 2.99 2.33
N GLU A 47 -36.12 1.86 1.78
CA GLU A 47 -35.19 1.85 0.65
C GLU A 47 -35.83 2.47 -0.61
N ARG A 48 -37.10 2.19 -0.88
CA ARG A 48 -37.82 2.76 -2.03
C ARG A 48 -37.99 4.26 -1.89
N TYR A 49 -38.39 4.74 -0.71
CA TYR A 49 -38.46 6.17 -0.45
C TYR A 49 -37.11 6.88 -0.63
N ARG A 50 -36.00 6.26 -0.20
CA ARG A 50 -34.64 6.80 -0.39
C ARG A 50 -34.24 6.85 -1.86
N GLN A 51 -34.58 5.84 -2.66
CA GLN A 51 -34.30 5.80 -4.10
C GLN A 51 -34.93 6.97 -4.85
N LEU A 52 -36.08 7.49 -4.40
CA LEU A 52 -36.72 8.66 -5.00
C LEU A 52 -35.86 9.94 -4.93
N HIS A 53 -34.84 10.01 -4.07
CA HIS A 53 -33.87 11.12 -4.06
C HIS A 53 -33.06 11.17 -5.36
N PHE A 54 -32.93 10.01 -6.02
CA PHE A 54 -32.20 9.80 -7.26
C PHE A 54 -33.14 9.35 -8.39
N ALA A 55 -34.41 9.77 -8.35
CA ALA A 55 -35.44 9.34 -9.31
C ALA A 55 -35.04 9.52 -10.79
N ASN A 56 -34.21 10.52 -11.07
CA ASN A 56 -33.71 10.84 -12.41
C ASN A 56 -32.57 9.93 -12.91
N THR A 57 -32.11 8.97 -12.11
CA THR A 57 -30.97 8.11 -12.45
C THR A 57 -31.43 6.80 -13.09
N SER A 58 -30.62 6.27 -14.00
CA SER A 58 -30.92 5.03 -14.74
C SER A 58 -31.01 3.81 -13.82
N TRP A 59 -30.23 3.77 -12.74
CA TRP A 59 -30.21 2.65 -11.79
C TRP A 59 -31.50 2.59 -10.95
N VAL A 60 -32.03 3.73 -10.51
CA VAL A 60 -33.34 3.80 -9.83
C VAL A 60 -34.45 3.40 -10.79
N ALA A 61 -34.44 3.92 -12.02
CA ALA A 61 -35.42 3.54 -13.03
C ALA A 61 -35.39 2.02 -13.32
N SER A 62 -34.22 1.40 -13.29
CA SER A 62 -34.06 -0.06 -13.43
C SER A 62 -34.64 -0.82 -12.24
N ALA A 63 -34.36 -0.39 -11.01
CA ALA A 63 -34.90 -0.99 -9.80
C ALA A 63 -36.44 -0.96 -9.77
N TYR A 64 -37.04 0.17 -10.15
CA TYR A 64 -38.50 0.31 -10.21
C TYR A 64 -39.12 -0.58 -11.29
N ARG A 65 -38.49 -0.67 -12.48
CA ARG A 65 -38.96 -1.55 -13.56
C ARG A 65 -38.90 -3.03 -13.16
N HIS A 66 -37.88 -3.45 -12.42
CA HIS A 66 -37.78 -4.82 -11.89
C HIS A 66 -38.95 -5.16 -10.97
N ASP A 67 -39.42 -4.18 -10.19
CA ASP A 67 -40.59 -4.31 -9.30
C ASP A 67 -41.94 -4.09 -10.04
N GLY A 68 -41.92 -3.99 -11.38
CA GLY A 68 -43.12 -3.78 -12.20
C GLY A 68 -43.72 -2.38 -12.11
N LEU A 69 -42.96 -1.39 -11.66
CA LEU A 69 -43.34 0.02 -11.60
C LEU A 69 -42.78 0.81 -12.81
N PRO A 70 -43.45 1.89 -13.24
CA PRO A 70 -42.88 2.85 -14.18
C PRO A 70 -41.60 3.50 -13.63
N ALA A 71 -40.80 4.09 -14.53
CA ALA A 71 -39.68 4.91 -14.10
C ALA A 71 -40.20 6.10 -13.28
N PRO A 72 -39.70 6.32 -12.06
CA PRO A 72 -40.33 7.26 -11.13
C PRO A 72 -40.21 8.72 -11.58
N GLU A 73 -39.18 9.08 -12.37
CA GLU A 73 -38.92 10.47 -12.78
C GLU A 73 -40.12 11.17 -13.42
N GLU A 74 -40.95 10.42 -14.18
CA GLU A 74 -42.11 10.94 -14.91
C GLU A 74 -43.45 10.39 -14.39
N ASP A 75 -43.43 9.57 -13.32
CA ASP A 75 -44.63 8.91 -12.79
C ASP A 75 -45.48 9.86 -11.91
N ARG A 76 -46.36 10.60 -12.56
CA ARG A 76 -47.33 11.47 -11.88
C ARG A 76 -48.32 10.72 -11.00
N LYS A 77 -48.65 9.46 -11.32
CA LYS A 77 -49.60 8.68 -10.50
C LYS A 77 -48.96 8.34 -9.16
N LEU A 78 -47.71 7.88 -9.19
CA LEU A 78 -46.93 7.67 -7.98
C LEU A 78 -46.76 8.97 -7.19
N PHE A 79 -46.46 10.09 -7.86
CA PHE A 79 -46.35 11.37 -7.15
C PHE A 79 -47.62 11.78 -6.43
N ASN A 80 -48.77 11.70 -7.11
CA ASN A 80 -50.06 12.03 -6.51
C ASN A 80 -50.36 11.11 -5.31
N HIS A 81 -49.99 9.83 -5.39
CA HIS A 81 -50.07 8.88 -4.27
C HIS A 81 -49.18 9.31 -3.11
N LEU A 82 -47.90 9.64 -3.37
CA LEU A 82 -46.94 10.09 -2.36
C LEU A 82 -47.34 11.39 -1.65
N ARG A 83 -48.16 12.22 -2.30
CA ARG A 83 -48.66 13.50 -1.79
C ARG A 83 -50.05 13.41 -1.16
N ALA A 84 -50.73 12.28 -1.32
CA ALA A 84 -52.07 12.12 -0.79
C ALA A 84 -52.05 12.31 0.75
N HIS A 85 -52.86 13.24 1.25
CA HIS A 85 -53.02 13.51 2.69
C HIS A 85 -51.76 13.98 3.43
N ASP A 86 -50.81 14.63 2.76
CA ASP A 86 -49.64 15.20 3.44
C ASP A 86 -49.89 16.56 4.12
N GLY A 87 -51.05 17.19 3.87
CA GLY A 87 -51.45 18.44 4.53
C GLY A 87 -50.67 19.67 4.09
N LEU A 88 -49.97 19.63 2.95
CA LEU A 88 -49.16 20.74 2.43
C LEU A 88 -49.69 21.26 1.09
N ASP A 89 -50.00 22.55 1.00
CA ASP A 89 -50.44 23.19 -0.25
C ASP A 89 -49.25 23.63 -1.10
N LEU A 90 -48.79 22.76 -2.02
CA LEU A 90 -47.76 23.09 -3.03
C LEU A 90 -48.34 23.03 -4.44
N VAL A 91 -48.13 24.09 -5.23
CA VAL A 91 -48.57 24.17 -6.63
C VAL A 91 -47.64 23.36 -7.52
N ILE A 92 -48.18 22.37 -8.25
CA ILE A 92 -47.40 21.53 -9.17
C ILE A 92 -47.29 22.26 -10.53
N PRO A 93 -46.08 22.57 -11.02
CA PRO A 93 -45.91 23.16 -12.35
C PRO A 93 -46.37 22.22 -13.49
N GLY A 94 -46.69 22.80 -14.65
CA GLY A 94 -47.12 22.04 -15.83
C GLY A 94 -46.07 21.02 -16.33
N SER A 95 -44.78 21.35 -16.29
CA SER A 95 -43.69 20.38 -16.50
C SER A 95 -43.41 19.63 -15.19
N PHE A 96 -43.31 18.30 -15.21
CA PHE A 96 -43.11 17.48 -14.00
C PHE A 96 -41.79 16.73 -14.03
N SER A 97 -41.12 16.68 -12.88
CA SER A 97 -39.94 15.86 -12.60
C SER A 97 -40.03 15.41 -11.15
N MET A 98 -40.09 14.10 -10.93
CA MET A 98 -40.22 13.56 -9.58
C MET A 98 -39.10 14.03 -8.65
N ARG A 99 -37.85 14.01 -9.14
CA ARG A 99 -36.71 14.50 -8.36
C ARG A 99 -36.85 15.95 -7.96
N ARG A 100 -37.29 16.81 -8.88
CA ARG A 100 -37.43 18.25 -8.62
C ARG A 100 -38.56 18.54 -7.62
N GLU A 101 -39.73 17.96 -7.84
CA GLU A 101 -40.90 18.22 -6.99
C GLU A 101 -40.69 17.67 -5.56
N LEU A 102 -40.13 16.47 -5.41
CA LEU A 102 -39.76 15.96 -4.08
C LEU A 102 -38.59 16.73 -3.47
N GLY A 103 -37.70 17.31 -4.29
CA GLY A 103 -36.64 18.19 -3.82
C GLY A 103 -37.18 19.44 -3.15
N ALA A 104 -38.14 20.12 -3.78
CA ALA A 104 -38.82 21.28 -3.19
C ALA A 104 -39.57 20.91 -1.90
N LEU A 105 -40.23 19.74 -1.89
CA LEU A 105 -40.90 19.23 -0.70
C LEU A 105 -39.92 18.94 0.44
N ARG A 106 -38.77 18.31 0.16
CA ARG A 106 -37.73 18.08 1.17
C ARG A 106 -37.24 19.39 1.78
N GLN A 107 -36.95 20.40 0.97
CA GLN A 107 -36.51 21.71 1.46
C GLN A 107 -37.51 22.34 2.44
N ALA A 108 -38.82 22.20 2.19
CA ALA A 108 -39.85 22.68 3.10
C ALA A 108 -39.84 21.93 4.44
N ILE A 109 -39.64 20.61 4.41
CA ILE A 109 -39.62 19.75 5.60
C ILE A 109 -38.29 19.90 6.38
N GLU A 110 -37.18 20.12 5.67
CA GLU A 110 -35.86 20.42 6.25
C GLU A 110 -35.91 21.73 7.07
N ALA A 111 -36.76 22.69 6.66
CA ALA A 111 -36.97 23.94 7.40
C ALA A 111 -37.79 23.75 8.68
N ASP A 112 -38.85 22.92 8.64
CA ASP A 112 -39.59 22.49 9.83
C ASP A 112 -40.19 21.08 9.66
N PRO A 113 -39.63 20.04 10.32
CA PRO A 113 -40.12 18.68 10.19
C PRO A 113 -41.39 18.39 11.02
N ARG A 114 -41.89 19.35 11.81
CA ARG A 114 -43.09 19.19 12.63
C ARG A 114 -44.35 19.34 11.78
N ILE A 115 -44.59 18.34 10.96
CA ILE A 115 -45.74 18.24 10.05
C ILE A 115 -46.52 16.95 10.28
N GLY A 116 -47.79 16.94 9.89
CA GLY A 116 -48.65 15.75 9.95
C GLY A 116 -48.63 15.06 11.34
N PRO A 117 -48.24 13.77 11.43
CA PRO A 117 -48.16 13.04 12.71
C PRO A 117 -47.20 13.65 13.75
N PHE A 118 -46.29 14.53 13.32
CA PHE A 118 -45.29 15.17 14.18
C PHE A 118 -45.60 16.64 14.49
N ALA A 119 -46.70 17.19 13.98
CA ALA A 119 -47.03 18.62 14.11
C ALA A 119 -47.08 19.13 15.55
N ASN A 120 -47.56 18.29 16.48
CA ASN A 120 -47.67 18.62 17.91
C ASN A 120 -46.50 18.06 18.74
N SER A 121 -45.36 17.73 18.12
CA SER A 121 -44.18 17.27 18.84
C SER A 121 -43.31 18.46 19.28
N ASP A 122 -42.67 18.31 20.44
CA ASP A 122 -41.60 19.17 20.95
C ASP A 122 -40.22 18.73 20.43
N TRP A 123 -40.20 17.80 19.47
CA TRP A 123 -38.97 17.24 18.92
C TRP A 123 -38.27 18.24 18.01
N ILE A 124 -36.95 18.31 18.15
CA ILE A 124 -36.08 19.16 17.37
C ILE A 124 -35.26 18.28 16.44
N ALA A 125 -35.26 18.62 15.15
CA ALA A 125 -34.42 18.02 14.12
C ALA A 125 -34.18 19.07 13.02
N HIS A 126 -33.15 19.89 13.19
CA HIS A 126 -32.78 20.90 12.21
C HIS A 126 -31.80 20.32 11.19
N TYR A 127 -32.12 20.48 9.92
CA TYR A 127 -31.26 20.07 8.82
C TYR A 127 -30.05 21.00 8.69
N ILE A 128 -28.85 20.44 8.52
CA ILE A 128 -27.62 21.21 8.30
C ILE A 128 -27.19 21.11 6.83
N CYS A 129 -26.89 19.90 6.36
CA CYS A 129 -26.43 19.65 4.99
C CYS A 129 -26.47 18.17 4.63
N GLU A 130 -26.37 17.88 3.33
CA GLU A 130 -26.09 16.56 2.77
C GLU A 130 -24.77 16.59 1.98
N ARG A 131 -23.84 15.68 2.32
CA ARG A 131 -22.62 15.46 1.54
C ARG A 131 -22.87 14.42 0.44
N CYS A 132 -22.31 14.64 -0.75
CA CYS A 132 -22.36 13.69 -1.86
C CYS A 132 -21.48 12.44 -1.60
N PHE A 133 -22.05 11.27 -1.92
CA PHE A 133 -21.42 9.95 -2.11
C PHE A 133 -20.36 9.46 -1.07
N PRO A 134 -20.73 8.53 -0.15
CA PRO A 134 -22.10 8.14 0.18
C PRO A 134 -22.88 9.37 0.65
N THR A 135 -24.20 9.40 0.42
CA THR A 135 -25.02 10.50 0.93
C THR A 135 -25.04 10.47 2.45
N ILE A 136 -24.49 11.52 3.07
CA ILE A 136 -24.44 11.67 4.53
C ILE A 136 -25.23 12.91 4.89
N ARG A 137 -26.29 12.74 5.68
CA ARG A 137 -27.08 13.85 6.20
C ARG A 137 -26.60 14.23 7.59
N TYR A 138 -26.40 15.53 7.80
CA TYR A 138 -26.12 16.13 9.09
C TYR A 138 -27.37 16.85 9.58
N VAL A 139 -27.74 16.60 10.82
CA VAL A 139 -28.84 17.27 11.52
C VAL A 139 -28.44 17.62 12.95
N HIS A 140 -29.14 18.53 13.61
CA HIS A 140 -28.99 18.74 15.04
C HIS A 140 -30.33 18.77 15.79
N ASP A 141 -30.32 18.34 17.05
CA ASP A 141 -31.46 18.44 17.97
C ASP A 141 -31.44 19.73 18.82
N GLY A 142 -30.46 20.61 18.54
CA GLY A 142 -30.22 21.84 19.30
C GLY A 142 -29.20 21.68 20.44
N ALA A 143 -28.82 20.45 20.78
CA ALA A 143 -27.81 20.12 21.78
C ALA A 143 -26.61 19.33 21.19
N HIS A 144 -26.85 18.52 20.17
CA HIS A 144 -25.83 17.72 19.50
C HIS A 144 -26.00 17.73 17.98
N VAL A 145 -24.89 17.53 17.27
CA VAL A 145 -24.87 17.28 15.82
C VAL A 145 -24.83 15.78 15.59
N PHE A 146 -25.69 15.28 14.70
CA PHE A 146 -25.87 13.87 14.42
C PHE A 146 -25.54 13.51 12.98
N VAL A 147 -25.10 12.26 12.81
CA VAL A 147 -25.00 11.55 11.54
C VAL A 147 -25.51 10.13 11.74
N ASP A 148 -26.43 9.67 10.87
CA ASP A 148 -27.02 8.33 10.93
C ASP A 148 -27.67 7.98 12.29
N GLY A 149 -28.25 8.98 12.96
CA GLY A 149 -28.94 8.82 14.25
C GLY A 149 -28.02 8.81 15.47
N GLU A 150 -26.72 8.96 15.29
CA GLU A 150 -25.73 8.98 16.38
C GLU A 150 -25.02 10.35 16.44
N PRO A 151 -24.69 10.87 17.63
CA PRO A 151 -23.88 12.08 17.75
C PRO A 151 -22.53 11.90 17.05
N ILE A 152 -22.03 12.96 16.39
CA ILE A 152 -20.70 12.91 15.79
C ILE A 152 -19.64 12.57 16.84
N SER A 153 -18.76 11.64 16.49
CA SER A 153 -17.80 11.07 17.44
C SER A 153 -16.35 11.18 16.96
N ASP A 154 -15.42 11.20 17.91
CA ASP A 154 -13.99 11.15 17.64
C ASP A 154 -13.54 9.78 17.08
N ARG A 155 -12.25 9.66 16.77
CA ARG A 155 -11.69 8.41 16.22
C ARG A 155 -11.85 7.21 17.17
N LYS A 156 -12.04 7.41 18.47
CA LYS A 156 -12.25 6.36 19.46
C LYS A 156 -13.73 5.99 19.64
N GLY A 157 -14.64 6.74 19.01
CA GLY A 157 -16.08 6.55 19.14
C GLY A 157 -16.70 7.32 20.30
N ALA A 158 -15.96 8.23 20.94
CA ALA A 158 -16.52 9.10 21.96
C ALA A 158 -17.21 10.30 21.31
N ALA A 159 -18.39 10.69 21.80
CA ALA A 159 -19.10 11.87 21.30
C ALA A 159 -18.21 13.12 21.38
N LEU A 160 -18.21 13.92 20.32
CA LEU A 160 -17.37 15.11 20.24
C LEU A 160 -17.94 16.22 21.13
N THR A 161 -17.11 16.78 22.03
CA THR A 161 -17.56 17.75 23.03
C THR A 161 -17.24 19.20 22.64
N GLY A 162 -18.10 20.12 23.08
CA GLY A 162 -17.94 21.56 22.81
C GLY A 162 -18.17 21.93 21.35
N VAL A 163 -18.98 21.13 20.64
CA VAL A 163 -19.58 21.51 19.35
C VAL A 163 -20.75 22.43 19.65
N ASP A 164 -20.82 23.58 18.98
CA ASP A 164 -22.03 24.40 18.98
C ASP A 164 -22.94 23.96 17.83
N PRO A 165 -24.05 23.24 18.09
CA PRO A 165 -24.90 22.72 17.03
C PRO A 165 -25.66 23.80 16.27
N LEU A 166 -25.91 24.96 16.90
CA LEU A 166 -26.75 26.01 16.31
C LEU A 166 -26.02 26.81 15.23
N SER A 167 -24.69 26.91 15.33
CA SER A 167 -23.85 27.57 14.32
C SER A 167 -23.09 26.58 13.41
N PHE A 168 -23.23 25.26 13.66
CA PHE A 168 -22.56 24.21 12.92
C PHE A 168 -23.01 24.17 11.46
N ARG A 169 -22.06 24.32 10.53
CA ARG A 169 -22.31 24.34 9.09
C ARG A 169 -21.16 23.75 8.30
N GLN A 170 -21.46 23.24 7.12
CA GLN A 170 -20.45 22.75 6.19
C GLN A 170 -19.70 23.92 5.54
N LEU A 171 -18.38 23.82 5.49
CA LEU A 171 -17.53 24.75 4.74
C LEU A 171 -17.27 24.23 3.32
N GLY A 172 -17.04 22.92 3.19
CA GLY A 172 -16.79 22.28 1.91
C GLY A 172 -16.41 20.82 2.11
N ASP A 173 -17.10 19.94 1.41
CA ASP A 173 -16.89 18.49 1.42
C ASP A 173 -16.71 17.88 2.83
N ARG A 174 -15.47 17.60 3.27
CA ARG A 174 -15.15 17.00 4.58
C ARG A 174 -14.89 18.02 5.70
N TRP A 175 -15.02 19.31 5.44
CA TRP A 175 -14.74 20.38 6.41
C TRP A 175 -16.00 21.12 6.85
N PHE A 176 -16.07 21.40 8.15
CA PHE A 176 -17.20 22.03 8.83
C PHE A 176 -16.68 23.09 9.81
N ARG A 177 -17.54 24.00 10.24
CA ARG A 177 -17.26 24.89 11.36
C ARG A 177 -18.48 25.13 12.21
N ASP A 178 -18.24 25.54 13.44
CA ASP A 178 -19.19 26.34 14.21
C ASP A 178 -18.59 27.75 14.40
N ASP A 179 -19.18 28.56 15.28
CA ASP A 179 -18.70 29.92 15.53
C ASP A 179 -17.35 29.95 16.28
N SER A 180 -16.95 28.85 16.90
CA SER A 180 -15.73 28.76 17.72
C SER A 180 -14.62 27.90 17.13
N ARG A 181 -14.95 26.92 16.27
CA ARG A 181 -14.05 25.84 15.85
C ARG A 181 -14.26 25.41 14.41
N VAL A 182 -13.20 24.83 13.83
CA VAL A 182 -13.23 24.10 12.56
C VAL A 182 -13.11 22.61 12.84
N TYR A 183 -13.84 21.81 12.06
CA TYR A 183 -13.89 20.36 12.15
C TYR A 183 -13.54 19.73 10.81
N GLY A 184 -12.82 18.61 10.84
CA GLY A 184 -12.62 17.74 9.69
C GLY A 184 -13.26 16.38 9.90
N GLN A 185 -13.77 15.79 8.81
CA GLN A 185 -14.31 14.43 8.79
C GLN A 185 -13.25 13.46 8.25
N GLY A 186 -12.74 12.60 9.13
CA GLY A 186 -11.86 11.49 8.79
C GLY A 186 -12.61 10.17 8.60
N GLU A 187 -12.01 9.25 7.86
CA GLU A 187 -12.60 7.95 7.54
C GLU A 187 -11.56 6.84 7.57
N THR A 188 -11.92 5.69 8.10
CA THR A 188 -11.20 4.42 7.96
C THR A 188 -12.08 3.46 7.16
N PRO A 189 -11.56 2.29 6.73
CA PRO A 189 -12.37 1.30 6.01
C PRO A 189 -13.64 0.83 6.75
N THR A 190 -13.73 1.07 8.07
CA THR A 190 -14.81 0.58 8.92
C THR A 190 -15.59 1.65 9.68
N LYS A 191 -15.11 2.91 9.71
CA LYS A 191 -15.78 3.98 10.46
C LYS A 191 -15.46 5.39 9.96
N ARG A 192 -16.43 6.28 10.12
CA ARG A 192 -16.25 7.73 10.04
C ARG A 192 -15.99 8.30 11.43
N PHE A 193 -15.24 9.40 11.50
CA PHE A 193 -15.00 10.14 12.73
C PHE A 193 -14.77 11.61 12.43
N TRP A 194 -14.92 12.46 13.44
CA TRP A 194 -14.69 13.90 13.35
C TRP A 194 -13.57 14.31 14.30
N PHE A 195 -12.86 15.36 13.95
CA PHE A 195 -11.82 15.94 14.79
C PHE A 195 -11.86 17.46 14.70
N VAL A 196 -11.46 18.11 15.79
CA VAL A 196 -11.24 19.56 15.82
C VAL A 196 -9.90 19.85 15.16
N ALA A 197 -9.90 20.68 14.11
CA ALA A 197 -8.69 21.21 13.50
C ALA A 197 -8.04 22.21 14.47
N ARG A 198 -7.07 21.75 15.25
CA ARG A 198 -6.53 22.51 16.37
C ARG A 198 -5.82 23.77 15.90
N GLY A 199 -6.20 24.91 16.47
CA GLY A 199 -5.61 26.22 16.14
C GLY A 199 -6.13 26.82 14.84
N ALA A 200 -7.11 26.18 14.18
CA ALA A 200 -7.80 26.74 13.03
C ALA A 200 -8.65 27.94 13.43
N ASP A 201 -8.53 29.03 12.68
CA ASP A 201 -9.39 30.20 12.80
C ASP A 201 -10.66 29.99 11.94
N PRO A 202 -11.85 29.79 12.54
CA PRO A 202 -13.07 29.53 11.79
C PRO A 202 -13.42 30.64 10.79
N ASP A 203 -13.08 31.89 11.09
CA ASP A 203 -13.46 33.06 10.27
C ASP A 203 -12.58 33.24 9.05
N SER A 204 -11.34 32.74 9.08
CA SER A 204 -10.43 32.78 7.94
C SER A 204 -10.18 31.42 7.27
N PHE A 205 -10.84 30.35 7.74
CA PHE A 205 -10.63 29.01 7.18
C PHE A 205 -11.22 28.87 5.77
N LEU A 206 -10.34 28.57 4.82
CA LEU A 206 -10.65 28.26 3.43
C LEU A 206 -10.49 26.77 3.18
N VAL A 207 -11.52 26.14 2.61
CA VAL A 207 -11.43 24.77 2.10
C VAL A 207 -10.75 24.79 0.74
N LEU A 208 -9.62 24.09 0.63
CA LEU A 208 -8.84 24.03 -0.61
C LEU A 208 -9.23 22.81 -1.44
N ASN A 209 -9.42 21.66 -0.79
CA ASN A 209 -9.99 20.47 -1.39
C ASN A 209 -10.55 19.50 -0.32
N GLU A 210 -10.87 18.25 -0.68
CA GLU A 210 -11.41 17.25 0.26
C GLU A 210 -10.44 16.91 1.42
N ARG A 211 -9.14 17.22 1.26
CA ARG A 211 -8.06 16.82 2.16
C ARG A 211 -7.39 17.98 2.87
N TYR A 212 -7.36 19.15 2.24
CA TYR A 212 -6.63 20.31 2.70
C TYR A 212 -7.55 21.51 2.92
N GLY A 213 -7.26 22.24 3.98
CA GLY A 213 -7.76 23.59 4.20
C GLY A 213 -6.61 24.49 4.63
N ALA A 214 -6.85 25.79 4.69
CA ALA A 214 -5.88 26.76 5.18
C ALA A 214 -6.61 27.88 5.91
N ASP A 215 -5.93 28.54 6.84
CA ASP A 215 -6.36 29.81 7.41
C ASP A 215 -5.24 30.84 7.33
N LYS A 216 -5.40 31.99 7.98
CA LYS A 216 -4.39 33.06 8.01
C LYS A 216 -3.10 32.71 8.77
N ALA A 217 -2.92 31.48 9.27
CA ALA A 217 -1.76 31.08 10.05
C ALA A 217 -1.15 29.72 9.65
N ALA A 218 -1.93 28.80 9.08
CA ALA A 218 -1.47 27.45 8.77
C ALA A 218 -2.28 26.79 7.64
N GLY A 219 -1.66 25.81 6.98
CA GLY A 219 -2.38 24.76 6.26
C GLY A 219 -2.85 23.67 7.22
N TYR A 220 -3.83 22.90 6.80
CA TYR A 220 -4.40 21.78 7.55
C TYR A 220 -4.61 20.60 6.63
N TYR A 221 -4.40 19.40 7.15
CA TYR A 221 -4.65 18.15 6.44
C TYR A 221 -5.65 17.27 7.20
N ILE A 222 -6.47 16.51 6.46
CA ILE A 222 -7.66 15.78 6.94
C ILE A 222 -7.38 14.69 7.99
N THR A 223 -6.12 14.43 8.34
CA THR A 223 -5.75 13.54 9.46
C THR A 223 -5.45 14.30 10.76
N ASN A 224 -5.99 15.52 10.91
CA ASN A 224 -5.76 16.43 12.03
C ASN A 224 -4.30 16.90 12.15
N LEU A 225 -3.64 17.09 11.01
CA LEU A 225 -2.30 17.66 10.96
C LEU A 225 -2.41 19.16 10.68
N ARG A 226 -1.81 19.96 11.56
CA ARG A 226 -1.56 21.39 11.33
C ARG A 226 -0.20 21.51 10.65
N LEU A 227 -0.15 22.25 9.55
CA LEU A 227 1.02 22.50 8.71
C LEU A 227 1.37 23.99 8.85
N PRO A 228 2.23 24.38 9.82
CA PRO A 228 2.58 25.78 10.01
C PRO A 228 3.24 26.32 8.76
N THR A 229 2.72 27.43 8.26
CA THR A 229 3.34 28.18 7.17
C THR A 229 3.87 29.49 7.74
N GLU A 230 5.07 29.87 7.31
CA GLU A 230 5.66 31.16 7.66
C GLU A 230 5.04 32.31 6.86
N GLU A 231 4.36 31.99 5.76
CA GLU A 231 3.72 32.94 4.85
C GLU A 231 2.28 32.48 4.58
N PRO A 232 1.34 32.79 5.49
CA PRO A 232 0.04 32.13 5.54
C PRO A 232 -0.86 32.27 4.32
N GLY A 233 -0.64 33.28 3.48
CA GLY A 233 -1.36 33.47 2.22
C GLY A 233 -0.85 32.62 1.04
N THR A 234 0.20 31.82 1.23
CA THR A 234 0.85 31.07 0.13
C THR A 234 0.45 29.60 0.07
N PHE A 235 -0.29 29.11 1.06
CA PHE A 235 -0.66 27.70 1.14
C PHE A 235 -1.74 27.36 0.10
N GLY A 236 -1.44 26.46 -0.83
CA GLY A 236 -2.34 26.11 -1.92
C GLY A 236 -2.16 24.68 -2.43
N ILE A 237 -3.11 24.22 -3.25
CA ILE A 237 -3.06 22.88 -3.85
C ILE A 237 -2.08 22.86 -5.03
N VAL A 238 -1.28 21.80 -5.09
CA VAL A 238 -0.58 21.45 -6.33
C VAL A 238 -1.50 20.56 -7.14
N SER A 239 -2.07 21.09 -8.21
CA SER A 239 -2.90 20.30 -9.12
C SER A 239 -2.05 19.38 -9.98
N TYR A 240 -2.66 18.32 -10.49
CA TYR A 240 -2.06 17.49 -11.54
C TYR A 240 -3.03 17.31 -12.71
N TYR A 241 -2.48 17.04 -13.89
CA TYR A 241 -3.28 16.67 -15.05
C TYR A 241 -3.38 15.15 -15.17
N TYR A 242 -4.58 14.66 -15.45
CA TYR A 242 -4.83 13.26 -15.77
C TYR A 242 -5.48 13.20 -17.16
N GLY A 243 -4.78 12.67 -18.14
CA GLY A 243 -5.20 12.69 -19.55
C GLY A 243 -5.96 11.44 -20.00
N ARG A 244 -5.79 10.32 -19.31
CA ARG A 244 -6.31 9.00 -19.72
C ARG A 244 -7.07 8.29 -18.60
N GLY A 245 -8.41 8.26 -18.67
CA GLY A 245 -9.26 7.48 -17.75
C GLY A 245 -10.70 7.95 -17.72
N GLN A 246 -11.46 7.56 -16.69
CA GLN A 246 -12.90 7.89 -16.59
C GLN A 246 -13.17 9.40 -16.39
N LYS A 247 -12.19 10.15 -15.88
CA LYS A 247 -12.30 11.59 -15.61
C LYS A 247 -11.01 12.32 -16.02
N PRO A 248 -10.80 12.62 -17.30
CA PRO A 248 -9.64 13.40 -17.72
C PRO A 248 -9.80 14.88 -17.32
N GLY A 249 -8.69 15.57 -17.03
CA GLY A 249 -8.68 16.99 -16.69
C GLY A 249 -7.63 17.39 -15.64
N ILE A 250 -7.76 18.62 -15.14
CA ILE A 250 -6.95 19.13 -14.02
C ILE A 250 -7.62 18.71 -12.70
N HIS A 251 -6.91 17.96 -11.87
CA HIS A 251 -7.37 17.50 -10.57
C HIS A 251 -6.84 18.41 -9.47
N VAL A 252 -7.72 19.28 -8.96
CA VAL A 252 -7.49 20.09 -7.74
C VAL A 252 -8.14 19.41 -6.54
N TRP A 253 -9.39 18.98 -6.71
CA TRP A 253 -10.24 18.45 -5.64
C TRP A 253 -9.75 17.11 -5.06
N GLU A 254 -9.11 16.28 -5.89
CA GLU A 254 -8.60 14.95 -5.50
C GLU A 254 -7.11 14.98 -5.18
N SER A 255 -6.45 16.15 -5.30
CA SER A 255 -4.99 16.23 -5.13
C SER A 255 -4.54 15.90 -3.72
N HIS A 256 -3.51 15.07 -3.65
CA HIS A 256 -2.80 14.73 -2.43
C HIS A 256 -1.68 15.73 -2.09
N TYR A 257 -1.43 16.71 -2.96
CA TYR A 257 -0.31 17.62 -2.87
C TYR A 257 -0.75 19.05 -2.56
N ALA A 258 -0.03 19.67 -1.64
CA ALA A 258 -0.17 21.09 -1.32
C ALA A 258 1.22 21.69 -1.15
N LYS A 259 1.34 23.01 -1.24
CA LYS A 259 2.58 23.72 -0.97
C LYS A 259 2.32 25.08 -0.35
N ASP A 260 3.28 25.56 0.44
CA ASP A 260 3.45 26.97 0.75
C ASP A 260 4.64 27.52 -0.06
N SER A 261 5.11 28.74 0.24
CA SER A 261 6.26 29.33 -0.48
C SER A 261 7.59 28.61 -0.26
N ARG A 262 7.71 27.72 0.73
CA ARG A 262 8.98 27.09 1.14
C ARG A 262 8.95 25.58 1.14
N LYS A 263 7.78 24.97 1.35
CA LYS A 263 7.61 23.53 1.54
C LYS A 263 6.55 22.97 0.62
N VAL A 264 6.81 21.77 0.14
CA VAL A 264 5.85 20.93 -0.57
C VAL A 264 5.42 19.82 0.38
N TYR A 265 4.14 19.50 0.37
CA TYR A 265 3.53 18.46 1.18
C TYR A 265 2.83 17.45 0.28
N ALA A 266 3.05 16.17 0.54
CA ALA A 266 2.30 15.05 -0.02
C ALA A 266 1.65 14.26 1.11
N TYR A 267 0.34 14.02 1.03
CA TYR A 267 -0.41 13.33 2.07
C TYR A 267 -0.24 13.96 3.48
N GLY A 268 -0.08 15.29 3.54
CA GLY A 268 0.17 16.03 4.78
C GLY A 268 1.60 15.91 5.34
N VAL A 269 2.53 15.29 4.61
CA VAL A 269 3.94 15.13 5.02
C VAL A 269 4.86 15.98 4.12
N PRO A 270 5.82 16.74 4.68
CA PRO A 270 6.78 17.49 3.89
C PRO A 270 7.63 16.58 2.99
N ILE A 271 7.84 17.00 1.74
CA ILE A 271 8.82 16.39 0.83
C ILE A 271 10.17 17.06 1.09
N GLU A 272 11.05 16.37 1.80
CA GLU A 272 12.38 16.91 2.15
C GLU A 272 13.22 17.21 0.90
N GLY A 273 13.77 18.42 0.83
CA GLY A 273 14.60 18.88 -0.27
C GLY A 273 13.85 19.45 -1.49
N ALA A 274 12.52 19.38 -1.52
CA ALA A 274 11.73 19.89 -2.64
C ALA A 274 11.73 21.42 -2.70
N ASP A 275 11.94 21.98 -3.89
CA ASP A 275 11.85 23.41 -4.15
C ASP A 275 10.40 23.83 -4.44
N ALA A 276 9.71 24.33 -3.42
CA ALA A 276 8.29 24.68 -3.51
C ALA A 276 7.93 25.68 -4.64
N PRO A 277 8.71 26.75 -4.89
CA PRO A 277 8.40 27.70 -5.97
C PRO A 277 8.32 27.04 -7.35
N SER A 278 9.22 26.10 -7.66
CA SER A 278 9.27 25.42 -8.96
C SER A 278 8.53 24.08 -9.00
N PHE A 279 8.02 23.58 -7.86
CA PHE A 279 7.33 22.29 -7.82
C PHE A 279 6.00 22.30 -8.61
N HIS A 280 5.88 21.39 -9.57
CA HIS A 280 4.69 21.17 -10.40
C HIS A 280 4.54 19.70 -10.82
N SER A 281 3.32 19.28 -11.20
CA SER A 281 3.10 17.96 -11.81
C SER A 281 3.70 17.90 -13.22
N ILE A 282 4.13 16.71 -13.64
CA ILE A 282 4.53 16.43 -15.02
C ILE A 282 3.82 15.17 -15.54
N GLY A 283 3.68 15.07 -16.86
CA GLY A 283 2.94 13.99 -17.52
C GLY A 283 1.42 14.13 -17.35
N ASP A 284 0.71 13.07 -17.73
CA ASP A 284 -0.76 13.01 -17.81
C ASP A 284 -1.36 11.84 -16.99
N GLU A 285 -0.62 11.34 -16.01
CA GLU A 285 -1.03 10.23 -15.15
C GLU A 285 -1.09 10.60 -13.66
N GLY A 286 -0.76 11.84 -13.31
CA GLY A 286 -0.95 12.38 -11.97
C GLY A 286 -0.02 11.85 -10.87
N GLN A 287 1.06 11.16 -11.23
CA GLN A 287 1.98 10.55 -10.25
C GLN A 287 3.41 11.08 -10.32
N TYR A 288 3.82 11.71 -11.42
CA TYR A 288 5.13 12.33 -11.55
C TYR A 288 5.06 13.83 -11.25
N PHE A 289 6.04 14.31 -10.51
CA PHE A 289 6.22 15.72 -10.19
C PHE A 289 7.67 16.12 -10.43
N ALA A 290 7.91 17.41 -10.58
CA ALA A 290 9.24 17.95 -10.76
C ALA A 290 9.36 19.30 -10.05
N ASP A 291 10.56 19.61 -9.58
CA ASP A 291 10.97 20.97 -9.24
C ASP A 291 12.19 21.35 -10.08
N LYS A 292 12.90 22.44 -9.79
CA LYS A 292 14.06 22.88 -10.57
C LYS A 292 15.29 21.96 -10.44
N ASN A 293 15.32 21.07 -9.44
CA ASN A 293 16.48 20.25 -9.09
C ASN A 293 16.24 18.74 -9.32
N SER A 294 14.99 18.27 -9.27
CA SER A 294 14.69 16.84 -9.12
C SER A 294 13.35 16.45 -9.74
N ILE A 295 13.24 15.17 -10.08
CA ILE A 295 12.00 14.48 -10.45
C ILE A 295 11.54 13.66 -9.25
N TYR A 296 10.22 13.58 -9.07
CA TYR A 296 9.59 12.83 -8.00
C TYR A 296 8.57 11.85 -8.59
N TRP A 297 8.55 10.65 -8.03
CA TRP A 297 7.44 9.72 -8.15
C TRP A 297 6.70 9.72 -6.81
N GLU A 298 5.42 10.08 -6.86
CA GLU A 298 4.63 10.39 -5.69
C GLU A 298 5.34 11.42 -4.79
N ASN A 299 5.74 11.01 -3.58
CA ASN A 299 6.42 11.84 -2.60
C ASN A 299 7.93 11.55 -2.48
N LYS A 300 8.51 10.76 -3.40
CA LYS A 300 9.91 10.34 -3.34
C LYS A 300 10.69 10.90 -4.52
N PRO A 301 11.88 11.51 -4.29
CA PRO A 301 12.77 11.89 -5.37
C PRO A 301 13.28 10.63 -6.09
N ILE A 302 13.34 10.70 -7.42
CA ILE A 302 13.97 9.68 -8.26
C ILE A 302 15.45 10.03 -8.37
N LEU A 303 16.28 9.31 -7.63
CA LEU A 303 17.72 9.54 -7.60
C LEU A 303 18.35 9.19 -8.96
N GLY A 304 19.29 10.02 -9.39
CA GLY A 304 20.03 9.84 -10.65
C GLY A 304 19.22 10.12 -11.92
N ALA A 305 17.93 10.48 -11.82
CA ALA A 305 17.16 10.91 -12.99
C ALA A 305 17.71 12.20 -13.56
N ASP A 306 17.93 12.23 -14.87
CA ASP A 306 18.34 13.44 -15.57
C ASP A 306 17.13 14.38 -15.70
N ARG A 307 17.15 15.44 -14.91
CA ARG A 307 16.03 16.38 -14.77
C ARG A 307 15.66 17.08 -16.08
N ASP A 308 16.63 17.33 -16.96
CA ASP A 308 16.43 18.12 -18.17
C ASP A 308 15.85 17.29 -19.31
N THR A 309 16.10 15.99 -19.31
CA THR A 309 15.67 15.07 -20.37
C THR A 309 14.55 14.10 -19.95
N PHE A 310 14.13 14.15 -18.68
CA PHE A 310 13.07 13.29 -18.16
C PHE A 310 11.73 13.53 -18.87
N THR A 311 11.18 12.47 -19.47
CA THR A 311 9.94 12.49 -20.25
C THR A 311 8.99 11.42 -19.72
N CYS A 312 7.79 11.86 -19.31
CA CYS A 312 6.68 10.95 -19.03
C CYS A 312 6.10 10.44 -20.36
N ALA A 313 5.97 9.13 -20.51
CA ALA A 313 5.60 8.48 -21.76
C ALA A 313 4.45 7.50 -21.53
N SER A 314 3.31 8.01 -21.06
CA SER A 314 2.09 7.21 -20.83
C SER A 314 1.60 6.49 -22.09
N ASP A 315 1.87 7.04 -23.28
CA ASP A 315 1.64 6.40 -24.58
C ASP A 315 2.43 5.07 -24.75
N ALA A 316 3.60 4.95 -24.13
CA ALA A 316 4.39 3.73 -24.11
C ALA A 316 3.86 2.69 -23.11
N GLY A 317 2.99 3.10 -22.19
CA GLY A 317 2.40 2.28 -21.14
C GLY A 317 2.26 3.06 -19.82
N GLN A 318 1.39 2.57 -18.95
CA GLN A 318 1.06 3.27 -17.71
C GLN A 318 2.31 3.44 -16.81
N TYR A 319 2.52 4.64 -16.29
CA TYR A 319 3.61 5.02 -15.38
C TYR A 319 5.02 4.90 -15.95
N ARG A 320 5.12 4.77 -17.28
CA ARG A 320 6.40 4.72 -17.98
C ARG A 320 6.94 6.13 -18.18
N ALA A 321 8.24 6.25 -17.94
CA ALA A 321 9.00 7.45 -18.24
C ALA A 321 10.40 7.05 -18.71
N TYR A 322 11.16 7.98 -19.24
CA TYR A 322 12.57 7.79 -19.56
C TYR A 322 13.31 9.11 -19.45
N ASP A 323 14.62 9.04 -19.27
CA ASP A 323 15.52 10.17 -19.51
C ASP A 323 16.52 9.81 -20.62
N LYS A 324 17.53 10.63 -20.85
CA LYS A 324 18.53 10.37 -21.91
C LYS A 324 19.35 9.09 -21.69
N ASP A 325 19.42 8.56 -20.48
CA ASP A 325 20.29 7.45 -20.09
C ASP A 325 19.53 6.14 -19.86
N ARG A 326 18.26 6.19 -19.42
CA ARG A 326 17.49 4.97 -19.08
C ARG A 326 15.97 5.13 -19.04
N PRO A 327 15.21 4.02 -19.15
CA PRO A 327 13.78 3.98 -18.86
C PRO A 327 13.46 3.85 -17.36
N TYR A 328 12.24 4.23 -16.99
CA TYR A 328 11.66 4.15 -15.66
C TYR A 328 10.25 3.57 -15.70
N TYR A 329 9.89 2.84 -14.64
CA TYR A 329 8.52 2.39 -14.37
C TYR A 329 8.15 2.73 -12.93
N ALA A 330 7.08 3.50 -12.73
CA ALA A 330 6.64 3.97 -11.40
C ALA A 330 7.81 4.56 -10.56
N GLY A 331 8.62 5.41 -11.21
CA GLY A 331 9.80 6.04 -10.63
C GLY A 331 11.02 5.14 -10.42
N GLN A 332 10.94 3.84 -10.70
CA GLN A 332 12.06 2.91 -10.56
C GLN A 332 12.87 2.83 -11.85
N PRO A 333 14.20 3.01 -11.84
CA PRO A 333 15.04 2.86 -13.03
C PRO A 333 15.03 1.40 -13.51
N GLN A 334 14.90 1.22 -14.82
CA GLN A 334 14.81 -0.08 -15.48
C GLN A 334 16.07 -0.39 -16.29
N SER A 335 16.31 -1.68 -16.56
CA SER A 335 17.38 -2.13 -17.46
C SER A 335 17.15 -1.63 -18.88
N VAL A 336 18.14 -0.95 -19.46
CA VAL A 336 18.16 -0.53 -20.86
C VAL A 336 18.04 -1.75 -21.79
N SER A 337 18.83 -2.79 -21.53
CA SER A 337 18.81 -4.02 -22.33
C SER A 337 17.47 -4.76 -22.19
N GLY A 338 16.91 -4.83 -20.98
CA GLY A 338 15.65 -5.54 -20.70
C GLY A 338 14.40 -4.82 -21.23
N GLU A 339 14.43 -3.49 -21.30
CA GLU A 339 13.31 -2.68 -21.77
C GLU A 339 13.38 -2.37 -23.27
N PHE A 340 14.50 -2.61 -23.94
CA PHE A 340 14.68 -2.26 -25.36
C PHE A 340 13.49 -2.67 -26.24
N ASP A 341 13.13 -3.96 -26.21
CA ASP A 341 12.06 -4.50 -27.07
C ASP A 341 10.67 -3.98 -26.66
N HIS A 342 10.45 -3.75 -25.36
CA HIS A 342 9.20 -3.19 -24.83
C HIS A 342 8.96 -1.73 -25.25
N TRP A 343 10.02 -1.01 -25.60
CA TRP A 343 9.96 0.40 -26.03
C TRP A 343 10.10 0.58 -27.54
N SER A 344 10.39 -0.47 -28.30
CA SER A 344 10.65 -0.40 -29.74
C SER A 344 9.56 0.35 -30.50
N ARG A 345 8.29 -0.04 -30.30
CA ARG A 345 7.16 0.63 -30.95
C ARG A 345 7.12 2.14 -30.67
N TYR A 346 7.34 2.54 -29.42
CA TYR A 346 7.24 3.95 -29.02
C TYR A 346 8.29 4.83 -29.73
N PHE A 347 9.54 4.37 -29.80
CA PHE A 347 10.64 5.11 -30.43
C PHE A 347 10.66 4.96 -31.96
N GLU A 348 10.19 3.85 -32.53
CA GLU A 348 10.10 3.67 -33.98
C GLU A 348 9.01 4.55 -34.61
N GLU A 349 7.88 4.72 -33.92
CA GLU A 349 6.81 5.64 -34.32
C GLU A 349 7.20 7.12 -34.13
N ARG A 350 8.32 7.42 -33.46
CA ARG A 350 8.80 8.77 -33.12
C ARG A 350 10.26 9.00 -33.57
N PRO A 351 10.52 9.07 -34.90
CA PRO A 351 11.86 9.30 -35.43
C PRO A 351 12.47 10.66 -35.03
N GLU A 352 11.65 11.63 -34.64
CA GLU A 352 12.08 12.93 -34.11
C GLU A 352 12.83 12.83 -32.78
N ILE A 353 12.62 11.74 -32.02
CA ILE A 353 13.42 11.41 -30.83
C ILE A 353 14.69 10.70 -31.31
N ALA A 354 15.62 11.51 -31.80
CA ALA A 354 16.85 11.05 -32.45
C ALA A 354 17.95 10.63 -31.47
N ASP A 355 17.92 11.17 -30.25
CA ASP A 355 18.92 10.93 -29.21
C ASP A 355 18.30 10.26 -27.97
N GLY A 356 19.09 9.46 -27.25
CA GLY A 356 18.69 8.83 -26.00
C GLY A 356 19.12 7.37 -25.87
N TRP A 357 18.78 6.77 -24.74
CA TRP A 357 19.20 5.41 -24.37
C TRP A 357 18.80 4.36 -25.42
N TRP A 358 17.57 4.44 -25.95
CA TRP A 358 17.05 3.41 -26.87
C TRP A 358 17.75 3.42 -28.22
N ARG A 359 18.05 4.60 -28.78
CA ARG A 359 18.79 4.73 -30.04
C ARG A 359 20.23 4.25 -29.90
N LYS A 360 20.89 4.58 -28.78
CA LYS A 360 22.23 4.08 -28.44
C LYS A 360 22.23 2.56 -28.33
N GLU A 361 21.23 1.98 -27.67
CA GLU A 361 21.09 0.53 -27.53
C GLU A 361 20.80 -0.15 -28.88
N LYS A 362 19.98 0.45 -29.75
CA LYS A 362 19.72 -0.06 -31.10
C LYS A 362 21.00 -0.12 -31.93
N ALA A 363 21.73 1.00 -32.01
CA ALA A 363 22.99 1.08 -32.75
C ALA A 363 24.03 0.09 -32.21
N ARG A 364 24.06 -0.11 -30.89
CA ARG A 364 24.92 -1.12 -30.25
C ARG A 364 24.55 -2.54 -30.68
N ARG A 365 23.27 -2.92 -30.62
CA ARG A 365 22.78 -4.25 -31.03
C ARG A 365 23.06 -4.53 -32.51
N GLU A 366 22.98 -3.51 -33.36
CA GLU A 366 23.31 -3.60 -34.78
C GLU A 366 24.82 -3.74 -35.03
N ALA A 367 25.67 -3.07 -34.25
CA ALA A 367 27.13 -3.13 -34.37
C ALA A 367 27.75 -4.42 -33.79
N ALA A 368 27.16 -4.96 -32.73
CA ALA A 368 27.61 -6.17 -32.05
C ALA A 368 26.39 -7.01 -31.61
N PRO A 369 25.87 -7.90 -32.49
CA PRO A 369 24.81 -8.82 -32.13
C PRO A 369 25.22 -9.61 -30.87
N GLN A 370 24.30 -9.78 -29.91
CA GLN A 370 24.57 -10.54 -28.69
C GLN A 370 25.01 -11.98 -29.04
N SER A 371 26.32 -12.23 -29.08
CA SER A 371 26.88 -13.57 -29.08
C SER A 371 27.26 -13.91 -27.65
N THR A 372 26.55 -14.86 -27.06
CA THR A 372 26.85 -15.40 -25.73
C THR A 372 28.07 -16.34 -25.74
N ASP A 373 28.62 -16.64 -26.91
CA ASP A 373 29.75 -17.57 -27.08
C ASP A 373 31.11 -17.00 -26.64
N GLN A 374 31.18 -15.69 -26.33
CA GLN A 374 32.42 -14.99 -25.94
C GLN A 374 32.34 -14.29 -24.56
N LEU A 375 31.50 -14.76 -23.64
CA LEU A 375 31.47 -14.19 -22.30
C LEU A 375 32.72 -14.52 -21.49
N THR A 376 33.38 -13.48 -20.99
CA THR A 376 34.60 -13.62 -20.17
C THR A 376 34.26 -13.48 -18.68
N PRO A 377 34.73 -14.40 -17.81
CA PRO A 377 34.55 -14.25 -16.37
C PRO A 377 35.27 -13.00 -15.83
N VAL A 378 34.56 -12.18 -15.05
CA VAL A 378 35.11 -10.98 -14.40
C VAL A 378 35.42 -11.24 -12.91
N GLY A 379 34.80 -12.29 -12.35
CA GLY A 379 34.96 -12.73 -10.96
C GLY A 379 33.60 -12.97 -10.30
N GLY A 380 33.53 -13.95 -9.38
CA GLY A 380 32.27 -14.32 -8.74
C GLY A 380 31.17 -14.69 -9.76
N PRO A 381 29.93 -14.20 -9.60
CA PRO A 381 28.84 -14.46 -10.55
C PRO A 381 28.87 -13.58 -11.82
N PHE A 382 29.87 -12.70 -11.98
CA PHE A 382 29.90 -11.68 -13.02
C PHE A 382 30.69 -12.09 -14.27
N TYR A 383 30.12 -11.77 -15.42
CA TYR A 383 30.69 -11.99 -16.75
C TYR A 383 30.69 -10.69 -17.56
N SER A 384 31.53 -10.61 -18.58
CA SER A 384 31.61 -9.49 -19.50
C SER A 384 31.51 -9.94 -20.96
N ASP A 385 30.74 -9.18 -21.75
CA ASP A 385 30.69 -9.28 -23.21
C ASP A 385 31.65 -8.29 -23.91
N GLY A 386 32.57 -7.69 -23.15
CA GLY A 386 33.48 -6.64 -23.61
C GLY A 386 32.94 -5.21 -23.45
N THR A 387 31.65 -5.05 -23.16
CA THR A 387 31.00 -3.72 -23.01
C THR A 387 30.09 -3.60 -21.79
N ARG A 388 29.58 -4.72 -21.27
CA ARG A 388 28.62 -4.77 -20.16
C ARG A 388 29.03 -5.79 -19.13
N ILE A 389 28.52 -5.62 -17.92
CA ILE A 389 28.54 -6.66 -16.89
C ILE A 389 27.24 -7.44 -16.97
N LEU A 390 27.35 -8.77 -16.96
CA LEU A 390 26.24 -9.70 -17.07
C LEU A 390 26.30 -10.72 -15.94
N VAL A 391 25.12 -11.23 -15.60
CA VAL A 391 24.94 -12.34 -14.65
C VAL A 391 24.00 -13.36 -15.26
N LYS A 392 24.16 -14.63 -14.86
CA LYS A 392 23.24 -15.70 -15.21
C LYS A 392 22.34 -15.99 -14.01
N PRO A 393 21.04 -15.67 -14.04
CA PRO A 393 20.15 -15.90 -12.91
C PRO A 393 20.06 -17.38 -12.53
N GLU A 394 19.95 -17.67 -11.23
CA GLU A 394 19.81 -19.04 -10.72
C GLU A 394 18.35 -19.56 -10.72
N ALA A 395 17.36 -18.73 -11.08
CA ALA A 395 15.93 -19.03 -10.95
C ALA A 395 15.36 -19.88 -12.11
N PRO A 396 14.23 -20.61 -11.92
CA PRO A 396 13.80 -21.68 -12.82
C PRO A 396 13.16 -21.24 -14.15
N CYS A 397 13.17 -19.94 -14.48
CA CYS A 397 12.35 -19.45 -15.59
C CYS A 397 13.10 -18.71 -16.70
N ASP A 398 14.36 -18.33 -16.57
CA ASP A 398 15.14 -17.89 -17.74
C ASP A 398 16.63 -18.12 -17.48
N GLY A 399 17.22 -19.08 -18.19
CA GLY A 399 18.67 -19.28 -18.23
C GLY A 399 19.39 -18.22 -19.07
N GLU A 400 18.71 -17.15 -19.46
CA GLU A 400 19.24 -16.05 -20.25
C GLU A 400 20.15 -15.14 -19.42
N TRP A 401 21.17 -14.61 -20.08
CA TRP A 401 22.08 -13.65 -19.49
C TRP A 401 21.38 -12.31 -19.28
N VAL A 402 21.40 -11.81 -18.04
CA VAL A 402 20.87 -10.49 -17.71
C VAL A 402 22.01 -9.49 -17.66
N SER A 403 21.86 -8.39 -18.39
CA SER A 403 22.82 -7.28 -18.31
C SER A 403 22.52 -6.39 -17.11
N LEU A 404 23.56 -6.09 -16.33
CA LEU A 404 23.54 -5.11 -15.27
C LEU A 404 23.91 -3.74 -15.86
N ASP A 405 23.04 -3.19 -16.72
CA ASP A 405 23.31 -1.95 -17.48
C ASP A 405 23.69 -0.74 -16.61
N HIS A 406 23.35 -0.80 -15.32
CA HIS A 406 23.64 0.23 -14.35
C HIS A 406 25.09 0.17 -13.83
N PHE A 407 25.83 -0.93 -14.05
CA PHE A 407 27.23 -1.07 -13.64
C PHE A 407 28.15 -0.48 -14.70
N ASP A 408 29.14 0.32 -14.28
CA ASP A 408 30.15 0.81 -15.22
C ASP A 408 31.15 -0.29 -15.57
N HIS A 409 31.02 -0.84 -16.77
CA HIS A 409 31.82 -1.96 -17.25
C HIS A 409 33.34 -1.75 -17.12
N ASP A 410 33.87 -0.64 -17.62
CA ASP A 410 35.32 -0.43 -17.76
C ASP A 410 36.03 -0.41 -16.39
N SER A 411 35.37 0.19 -15.40
CA SER A 411 35.90 0.31 -14.03
C SER A 411 35.43 -0.81 -13.10
N PHE A 412 34.52 -1.68 -13.53
CA PHE A 412 33.96 -2.71 -12.67
C PHE A 412 35.01 -3.72 -12.22
N ARG A 413 35.03 -4.02 -10.93
CA ARG A 413 35.87 -5.05 -10.33
C ARG A 413 35.04 -5.84 -9.31
N TYR A 414 35.05 -7.15 -9.44
CA TYR A 414 34.45 -8.05 -8.45
C TYR A 414 35.13 -7.90 -7.08
N LEU A 415 34.35 -8.00 -6.01
CA LEU A 415 34.85 -8.00 -4.63
C LEU A 415 34.56 -9.34 -3.94
N THR A 416 33.29 -9.63 -3.67
CA THR A 416 32.84 -10.84 -2.96
C THR A 416 31.34 -11.05 -3.18
N ASP A 417 30.86 -12.30 -3.16
CA ASP A 417 29.44 -12.65 -3.31
C ASP A 417 28.80 -11.95 -4.54
N VAL A 418 27.70 -11.21 -4.34
CA VAL A 418 27.05 -10.39 -5.38
C VAL A 418 27.57 -8.95 -5.42
N PHE A 419 28.66 -8.63 -4.73
CA PHE A 419 29.23 -7.28 -4.63
C PHE A 419 30.42 -7.08 -5.57
N GLY A 420 30.45 -5.91 -6.17
CA GLY A 420 31.60 -5.39 -6.89
C GLY A 420 31.76 -3.90 -6.64
N ARG A 421 32.77 -3.30 -7.25
CA ARG A 421 32.95 -1.85 -7.26
C ARG A 421 33.11 -1.37 -8.68
N ASP A 422 32.67 -0.15 -8.93
CA ASP A 422 32.97 0.58 -10.15
C ASP A 422 33.36 2.04 -9.80
N ARG A 423 33.52 2.90 -10.81
CA ARG A 423 33.87 4.32 -10.63
C ARG A 423 32.82 5.11 -9.84
N HIS A 424 31.60 4.59 -9.72
CA HIS A 424 30.50 5.23 -9.00
C HIS A 424 30.38 4.74 -7.55
N GLY A 425 31.00 3.61 -7.20
CA GLY A 425 31.10 3.14 -5.82
C GLY A 425 30.90 1.65 -5.68
N LEU A 426 30.34 1.23 -4.53
CA LEU A 426 30.02 -0.16 -4.25
C LEU A 426 28.72 -0.51 -4.98
N ARG A 427 28.75 -1.59 -5.75
CA ARG A 427 27.64 -2.10 -6.54
C ARG A 427 27.27 -3.50 -6.08
N TYR A 428 26.00 -3.83 -6.24
CA TYR A 428 25.48 -5.18 -6.02
C TYR A 428 24.25 -5.40 -6.88
N PHE A 429 23.90 -6.65 -7.13
CA PHE A 429 22.59 -7.01 -7.68
C PHE A 429 21.82 -7.85 -6.67
N THR A 430 20.49 -7.82 -6.77
CA THR A 430 19.63 -8.65 -5.93
C THR A 430 19.15 -9.86 -6.73
N PRO A 431 19.44 -11.10 -6.30
CA PRO A 431 18.97 -12.29 -6.99
C PRO A 431 17.44 -12.29 -7.16
N GLY A 432 16.99 -12.48 -8.41
CA GLY A 432 15.59 -12.39 -8.83
C GLY A 432 15.10 -10.98 -9.18
N LEU A 433 15.93 -9.95 -9.02
CA LEU A 433 15.64 -8.55 -9.35
C LEU A 433 16.78 -7.92 -10.19
N GLU A 434 17.56 -8.72 -10.90
CA GLU A 434 18.75 -8.30 -11.67
C GLU A 434 18.43 -7.24 -12.73
N ARG A 435 17.21 -7.27 -13.27
CA ARG A 435 16.72 -6.33 -14.29
C ARG A 435 16.43 -4.93 -13.73
N TYR A 436 16.36 -4.77 -12.41
CA TYR A 436 16.10 -3.50 -11.75
C TYR A 436 17.42 -2.85 -11.33
N GLY A 437 17.63 -1.61 -11.77
CA GLY A 437 18.85 -0.86 -11.46
C GLY A 437 18.88 -0.44 -10.00
N GLN A 438 19.99 -0.72 -9.32
CA GLN A 438 20.26 -0.18 -7.98
C GLN A 438 21.29 0.95 -8.06
N GLU A 439 21.01 2.03 -7.32
CA GLU A 439 21.98 3.10 -7.10
C GLU A 439 23.19 2.56 -6.30
N PRO A 440 24.39 3.16 -6.46
CA PRO A 440 25.55 2.80 -5.65
C PRO A 440 25.26 2.88 -4.15
N VAL A 441 25.83 1.97 -3.37
CA VAL A 441 25.55 1.89 -1.92
C VAL A 441 26.02 3.16 -1.22
N LYS A 442 25.06 3.89 -0.65
CA LYS A 442 25.31 5.21 -0.06
C LYS A 442 26.32 5.14 1.08
N GLY A 443 27.33 6.00 1.01
CA GLY A 443 28.34 6.17 2.06
C GLY A 443 29.38 5.05 2.14
N ALA A 444 29.28 4.04 1.28
CA ALA A 444 30.18 2.90 1.26
C ALA A 444 31.63 3.29 0.96
N ASP A 445 32.57 2.52 1.52
CA ASP A 445 33.98 2.53 1.13
C ASP A 445 34.33 1.20 0.43
N PRO A 446 34.21 1.12 -0.91
CA PRO A 446 34.45 -0.11 -1.65
C PRO A 446 35.90 -0.58 -1.59
N ALA A 447 36.85 0.29 -1.20
CA ALA A 447 38.25 -0.07 -1.08
C ALA A 447 38.55 -0.89 0.18
N SER A 448 37.70 -0.81 1.20
CA SER A 448 37.83 -1.60 2.44
C SER A 448 36.67 -2.57 2.67
N PHE A 449 35.82 -2.77 1.66
CA PHE A 449 34.67 -3.66 1.74
C PHE A 449 35.09 -5.13 1.77
N GLU A 450 34.61 -5.87 2.77
CA GLU A 450 34.95 -7.27 3.01
C GLU A 450 33.76 -8.05 3.61
N THR A 451 33.75 -9.36 3.40
CA THR A 451 32.85 -10.29 4.11
C THR A 451 33.36 -10.51 5.53
N ILE A 452 32.47 -10.47 6.52
CA ILE A 452 32.79 -10.84 7.90
C ILE A 452 32.50 -12.33 8.13
N ASP A 453 31.22 -12.68 8.08
CA ASP A 453 30.71 -14.04 8.25
C ASP A 453 29.28 -14.11 7.73
N GLY A 454 28.97 -15.18 6.98
CA GLY A 454 27.67 -15.40 6.38
C GLY A 454 27.11 -14.16 5.65
N PRO A 455 25.90 -13.68 6.00
CA PRO A 455 25.24 -12.54 5.36
C PRO A 455 25.77 -11.17 5.82
N TRP A 456 26.88 -11.12 6.58
CA TRP A 456 27.44 -9.89 7.12
C TRP A 456 28.68 -9.43 6.37
N PHE A 457 28.69 -8.15 6.04
CA PHE A 457 29.80 -7.45 5.38
C PHE A 457 30.12 -6.17 6.13
N ARG A 458 31.29 -5.60 5.89
CA ARG A 458 31.68 -4.29 6.41
C ARG A 458 32.61 -3.57 5.46
N ASP A 459 32.69 -2.27 5.65
CA ASP A 459 33.84 -1.46 5.28
C ASP A 459 34.37 -0.71 6.52
N LYS A 460 35.34 0.20 6.34
CA LYS A 460 35.90 1.01 7.44
C LYS A 460 34.91 1.94 8.13
N ARG A 461 33.76 2.23 7.52
CA ARG A 461 32.80 3.24 7.98
C ARG A 461 31.51 2.62 8.51
N GLN A 462 31.07 1.51 7.95
CA GLN A 462 29.78 0.91 8.28
C GLN A 462 29.73 -0.60 8.03
N ALA A 463 28.75 -1.25 8.65
CA ALA A 463 28.44 -2.66 8.47
C ALA A 463 27.19 -2.84 7.58
N TYR A 464 27.06 -4.02 6.99
CA TYR A 464 25.98 -4.38 6.08
C TYR A 464 25.44 -5.76 6.42
N TYR A 465 24.13 -5.92 6.22
CA TYR A 465 23.49 -7.22 6.22
C TYR A 465 22.81 -7.45 4.89
N PHE A 466 23.15 -8.54 4.20
CA PHE A 466 22.53 -8.96 2.96
C PHE A 466 22.61 -10.47 2.80
N ASP A 467 21.44 -11.11 2.70
CA ASP A 467 21.38 -12.54 2.44
C ASP A 467 21.12 -12.80 0.95
N SER A 468 22.19 -13.00 0.17
CA SER A 468 22.14 -13.32 -1.26
C SER A 468 21.45 -14.65 -1.55
N LYS A 469 21.34 -15.53 -0.54
CA LYS A 469 20.65 -16.81 -0.65
C LYS A 469 19.15 -16.65 -0.45
N VAL A 470 18.60 -15.46 -0.28
CA VAL A 470 17.15 -15.20 -0.24
C VAL A 470 16.77 -14.37 -1.48
N PRO A 471 15.75 -14.78 -2.27
CA PRO A 471 15.30 -13.98 -3.42
C PRO A 471 14.75 -12.65 -2.94
N MET A 472 14.98 -11.59 -3.73
CA MET A 472 14.46 -10.24 -3.41
C MET A 472 14.90 -9.73 -2.02
N SER A 473 16.08 -10.17 -1.56
CA SER A 473 16.69 -9.68 -0.32
C SER A 473 17.04 -8.20 -0.44
N GLU A 474 16.85 -7.43 0.64
CA GLU A 474 17.21 -6.01 0.66
C GLU A 474 18.51 -5.82 1.44
N LEU A 475 19.42 -5.01 0.89
CA LEU A 475 20.67 -4.62 1.57
C LEU A 475 20.35 -3.66 2.72
N ALA A 476 20.63 -4.08 3.95
CA ALA A 476 20.54 -3.23 5.12
C ALA A 476 21.90 -2.57 5.41
N ILE A 477 21.94 -1.22 5.36
CA ILE A 477 23.05 -0.44 5.91
C ILE A 477 22.86 -0.36 7.44
N VAL A 478 23.79 -0.95 8.17
CA VAL A 478 23.66 -1.17 9.61
C VAL A 478 24.28 -0.01 10.37
N ARG A 479 23.44 0.69 11.16
CA ARG A 479 23.91 1.72 12.09
C ARG A 479 24.53 1.06 13.33
N ALA A 480 25.79 0.66 13.18
CA ALA A 480 26.59 0.04 14.22
C ALA A 480 27.67 0.99 14.76
N ASP A 481 28.02 0.81 16.03
CA ASP A 481 29.28 1.28 16.57
C ASP A 481 30.40 0.38 16.03
N MET A 482 31.10 0.84 14.99
CA MET A 482 32.11 0.04 14.27
C MET A 482 33.33 -0.33 15.12
N THR A 483 33.55 0.35 16.25
CA THR A 483 34.61 0.03 17.22
C THR A 483 34.30 -1.20 18.06
N SER A 484 33.01 -1.45 18.34
CA SER A 484 32.53 -2.56 19.18
C SER A 484 31.71 -3.59 18.41
N PHE A 485 31.56 -3.40 17.10
CA PHE A 485 30.74 -4.27 16.25
C PHE A 485 31.32 -5.67 16.13
N GLU A 486 30.50 -6.67 16.45
CA GLU A 486 30.84 -8.08 16.47
C GLU A 486 29.71 -8.90 15.84
N VAL A 487 30.04 -9.73 14.85
CA VAL A 487 29.11 -10.72 14.30
C VAL A 487 29.15 -11.97 15.17
N LEU A 488 27.98 -12.39 15.66
CA LEU A 488 27.83 -13.56 16.54
C LEU A 488 27.62 -14.86 15.75
N GLY A 489 27.20 -14.74 14.49
CA GLY A 489 26.92 -15.84 13.57
C GLY A 489 25.49 -15.79 13.03
N GLY A 490 25.32 -16.30 11.80
CA GLY A 490 24.03 -16.28 11.10
C GLY A 490 23.45 -14.86 11.00
N ALA A 491 22.21 -14.68 11.45
CA ALA A 491 21.51 -13.40 11.38
C ALA A 491 21.86 -12.41 12.51
N TYR A 492 22.78 -12.74 13.42
CA TYR A 492 23.02 -12.00 14.67
C TYR A 492 24.37 -11.28 14.71
N ALA A 493 24.33 -10.03 15.12
CA ALA A 493 25.48 -9.22 15.49
C ALA A 493 25.16 -8.39 16.74
N ARG A 494 26.17 -7.78 17.34
CA ARG A 494 26.02 -6.85 18.47
C ARG A 494 27.04 -5.72 18.38
N ASP A 495 26.77 -4.66 19.11
CA ASP A 495 27.72 -3.60 19.40
C ASP A 495 27.47 -3.02 20.81
N ALA A 496 28.20 -1.97 21.19
CA ALA A 496 28.03 -1.30 22.48
C ALA A 496 26.60 -0.77 22.73
N ASN A 497 25.78 -0.63 21.68
CA ASN A 497 24.41 -0.12 21.75
C ASN A 497 23.37 -1.25 21.73
N GLY A 498 23.77 -2.53 21.77
CA GLY A 498 22.90 -3.69 21.89
C GLY A 498 22.90 -4.64 20.69
N LEU A 499 21.88 -5.51 20.64
CA LEU A 499 21.77 -6.58 19.63
C LEU A 499 21.21 -6.05 18.29
N ILE A 500 21.79 -6.55 17.21
CA ILE A 500 21.39 -6.29 15.82
C ILE A 500 21.04 -7.63 15.18
N VAL A 501 19.86 -7.73 14.58
CA VAL A 501 19.41 -8.96 13.91
C VAL A 501 18.85 -8.63 12.55
N GLU A 502 19.36 -9.29 11.51
CA GLU A 502 19.01 -9.02 10.11
C GLU A 502 19.21 -7.53 9.74
N GLY A 503 20.35 -6.97 10.16
CA GLY A 503 20.69 -5.55 9.94
C GLY A 503 19.91 -4.54 10.79
N ALA A 504 18.92 -4.96 11.58
CA ALA A 504 18.07 -4.07 12.37
C ALA A 504 18.35 -4.18 13.88
N ARG A 505 18.55 -3.02 14.53
CA ARG A 505 18.72 -2.94 15.99
C ARG A 505 17.45 -3.37 16.73
N LYS A 506 17.59 -4.25 17.70
CA LYS A 506 16.48 -4.70 18.55
C LYS A 506 16.40 -3.87 19.82
N ARG A 507 15.19 -3.42 20.13
CA ARG A 507 14.82 -2.80 21.41
C ARG A 507 14.19 -3.93 22.22
N ASN A 508 14.53 -4.09 23.51
CA ASN A 508 14.05 -5.15 24.43
C ASN A 508 14.93 -6.42 24.54
N ILE A 509 16.22 -6.33 24.27
CA ILE A 509 17.20 -7.33 24.72
C ILE A 509 18.28 -6.55 25.50
N ASP A 510 18.09 -6.49 26.81
CA ASP A 510 18.88 -5.63 27.70
C ASP A 510 20.32 -6.14 27.87
N ASP A 511 20.54 -7.45 27.76
CA ASP A 511 21.85 -8.09 27.81
C ASP A 511 22.18 -8.76 26.46
N ALA A 512 22.64 -7.95 25.52
CA ALA A 512 23.16 -8.45 24.24
C ALA A 512 24.45 -9.28 24.40
N ALA A 513 25.16 -9.16 25.53
CA ALA A 513 26.38 -9.91 25.78
C ALA A 513 26.09 -11.40 26.05
N ALA A 514 24.95 -11.70 26.67
CA ALA A 514 24.48 -13.06 26.93
C ALA A 514 23.95 -13.81 25.70
N VAL A 515 23.77 -13.12 24.56
CA VAL A 515 23.24 -13.74 23.33
C VAL A 515 24.32 -14.58 22.65
N LYS A 516 23.99 -15.84 22.35
CA LYS A 516 24.81 -16.76 21.57
C LYS A 516 24.04 -17.20 20.33
N ALA A 517 24.60 -16.98 19.14
CA ALA A 517 23.98 -17.48 17.91
C ALA A 517 24.00 -19.00 17.89
N LEU A 518 22.91 -19.60 17.43
CA LEU A 518 22.78 -21.04 17.21
C LEU A 518 22.85 -21.41 15.72
N GLY A 519 23.06 -20.42 14.85
CA GLY A 519 23.05 -20.56 13.39
C GLY A 519 21.76 -20.02 12.76
N HIS A 520 21.86 -19.59 11.49
CA HIS A 520 20.75 -19.02 10.74
C HIS A 520 20.03 -17.90 11.51
N THR A 521 18.73 -17.98 11.68
CA THR A 521 17.89 -16.98 12.37
C THR A 521 17.66 -17.30 13.85
N PHE A 522 18.40 -18.26 14.42
CA PHE A 522 18.25 -18.71 15.80
C PHE A 522 19.42 -18.30 16.69
N ALA A 523 19.10 -17.99 17.94
CA ALA A 523 20.05 -17.70 19.00
C ALA A 523 19.48 -18.14 20.35
N ARG A 524 20.28 -18.03 21.41
CA ARG A 524 19.83 -18.20 22.80
C ARG A 524 20.41 -17.15 23.72
N MET A 525 19.72 -16.93 24.83
CA MET A 525 20.13 -16.09 25.95
C MET A 525 19.81 -16.87 27.23
N GLY A 526 20.83 -17.53 27.80
CA GLY A 526 20.61 -18.58 28.80
C GLY A 526 19.73 -19.71 28.22
N GLU A 527 18.66 -20.04 28.94
CA GLU A 527 17.61 -21.01 28.55
C GLU A 527 16.61 -20.45 27.53
N THR A 528 16.61 -19.12 27.30
CA THR A 528 15.63 -18.49 26.41
C THR A 528 16.10 -18.61 24.96
N LEU A 529 15.34 -19.34 24.15
CA LEU A 529 15.55 -19.40 22.70
C LEU A 529 15.01 -18.15 22.01
N LEU A 530 15.73 -17.69 20.99
CA LEU A 530 15.40 -16.54 20.16
C LEU A 530 15.20 -16.98 18.71
N TYR A 531 14.15 -16.48 18.08
CA TYR A 531 13.90 -16.61 16.64
C TYR A 531 13.77 -15.21 16.03
N ARG A 532 14.66 -14.86 15.10
CA ARG A 532 14.77 -13.51 14.50
C ARG A 532 14.82 -12.38 15.55
N GLY A 533 15.54 -12.64 16.64
CA GLY A 533 15.70 -11.70 17.75
C GLY A 533 14.50 -11.57 18.68
N LYS A 534 13.50 -12.47 18.61
CA LYS A 534 12.34 -12.49 19.53
C LYS A 534 12.40 -13.71 20.46
N PRO A 535 12.18 -13.54 21.78
CA PRO A 535 11.99 -14.66 22.70
C PRO A 535 10.88 -15.61 22.27
N VAL A 536 11.19 -16.91 22.25
CA VAL A 536 10.22 -17.97 21.96
C VAL A 536 9.46 -18.30 23.25
N ALA A 537 8.19 -17.89 23.33
CA ALA A 537 7.39 -18.04 24.55
C ALA A 537 7.08 -19.49 24.94
N LYS A 538 7.03 -20.40 23.96
CA LYS A 538 6.68 -21.82 24.17
C LYS A 538 7.67 -22.71 23.42
N PRO A 539 8.91 -22.86 23.92
CA PRO A 539 9.94 -23.65 23.24
C PRO A 539 9.66 -25.16 23.29
N GLY A 540 8.75 -25.61 24.15
CA GLY A 540 8.43 -27.02 24.31
C GLY A 540 9.53 -27.76 25.07
N LYS A 541 9.97 -28.91 24.54
CA LYS A 541 11.00 -29.77 25.16
C LYS A 541 12.40 -29.58 24.56
N ILE A 542 12.61 -28.48 23.83
CA ILE A 542 13.91 -28.19 23.22
C ILE A 542 14.94 -28.01 24.33
N ASP A 543 16.05 -28.72 24.22
CA ASP A 543 17.26 -28.50 25.00
C ASP A 543 18.08 -27.35 24.36
N PRO A 544 18.15 -26.16 24.99
CA PRO A 544 18.86 -25.01 24.43
C PRO A 544 20.38 -25.20 24.32
N ASP A 545 20.98 -26.11 25.08
CA ASP A 545 22.43 -26.31 25.09
C ASP A 545 22.91 -27.19 23.94
N THR A 546 22.05 -28.10 23.44
CA THR A 546 22.33 -28.94 22.27
C THR A 546 21.65 -28.46 20.99
N ALA A 547 20.82 -27.43 21.08
CA ALA A 547 20.11 -26.84 19.96
C ALA A 547 21.04 -26.19 18.93
N ARG A 548 20.76 -26.43 17.64
CA ARG A 548 21.41 -25.78 16.51
C ARG A 548 20.39 -25.41 15.42
N GLY A 549 20.57 -24.23 14.83
CA GLY A 549 19.86 -23.84 13.61
C GLY A 549 20.40 -24.63 12.42
N VAL A 550 19.50 -25.25 11.66
CA VAL A 550 19.85 -26.04 10.44
C VAL A 550 19.25 -25.44 9.17
N HIS A 551 18.35 -24.47 9.33
CA HIS A 551 17.73 -23.68 8.28
C HIS A 551 17.21 -22.37 8.88
N ASP A 552 16.91 -21.35 8.09
CA ASP A 552 16.33 -20.07 8.54
C ASP A 552 14.96 -20.18 9.21
N HIS A 553 14.38 -21.38 9.20
CA HIS A 553 13.08 -21.69 9.77
C HIS A 553 13.11 -22.91 10.66
N LEU A 554 14.23 -23.62 10.78
CA LEU A 554 14.31 -24.87 11.53
C LEU A 554 15.52 -24.89 12.46
N LEU A 555 15.25 -25.09 13.74
CA LEU A 555 16.23 -25.43 14.77
C LEU A 555 15.91 -26.82 15.29
N ILE A 556 16.94 -27.59 15.61
CA ILE A 556 16.84 -28.96 16.14
C ILE A 556 17.83 -29.16 17.29
N ASP A 557 17.44 -29.89 18.33
CA ASP A 557 18.32 -30.32 19.42
C ASP A 557 18.83 -31.75 19.25
N ALA A 558 19.74 -32.19 20.12
CA ALA A 558 20.32 -33.55 20.04
C ALA A 558 19.30 -34.68 20.24
N ASN A 559 18.13 -34.39 20.81
CA ASN A 559 17.04 -35.35 21.02
C ASN A 559 16.02 -35.32 19.86
N GLY A 560 16.27 -34.51 18.82
CA GLY A 560 15.40 -34.38 17.65
C GLY A 560 14.18 -33.49 17.89
N HIS A 561 14.06 -32.81 19.04
CA HIS A 561 13.02 -31.81 19.22
C HIS A 561 13.32 -30.62 18.31
N MET A 562 12.29 -30.05 17.69
CA MET A 562 12.46 -28.99 16.69
C MET A 562 11.65 -27.73 17.01
N LEU A 563 12.19 -26.57 16.59
CA LEU A 563 11.44 -25.33 16.43
C LEU A 563 11.30 -25.01 14.94
N PHE A 564 10.08 -25.02 14.45
CA PHE A 564 9.75 -24.57 13.10
C PHE A 564 9.08 -23.19 13.15
N ARG A 565 9.73 -22.17 12.59
CA ARG A 565 9.29 -20.75 12.63
C ARG A 565 8.91 -20.28 14.06
N GLY A 566 9.69 -20.72 15.05
CA GLY A 566 9.46 -20.41 16.47
C GLY A 566 8.35 -21.25 17.15
N THR A 567 7.79 -22.26 16.47
CA THR A 567 6.78 -23.16 17.05
C THR A 567 7.36 -24.56 17.24
N TYR A 568 7.15 -25.12 18.43
CA TYR A 568 7.60 -26.47 18.78
C TYR A 568 7.01 -27.57 17.89
N ARG A 569 7.84 -28.55 17.56
CA ARG A 569 7.52 -29.79 16.84
C ARG A 569 8.19 -30.97 17.54
N LYS A 570 7.47 -32.10 17.59
CA LYS A 570 7.97 -33.36 18.15
C LYS A 570 9.02 -33.98 17.21
N PRO A 571 9.93 -34.84 17.73
CA PRO A 571 10.87 -35.57 16.90
C PRO A 571 10.14 -36.41 15.85
N ILE A 572 10.75 -36.51 14.66
CA ILE A 572 10.32 -37.42 13.60
C ILE A 572 10.97 -38.78 13.90
N ALA A 573 10.22 -39.87 13.73
CA ALA A 573 10.77 -41.21 13.91
C ALA A 573 11.96 -41.44 12.97
N ASP A 574 13.00 -42.09 13.49
CA ASP A 574 14.23 -42.47 12.78
C ASP A 574 15.04 -41.31 12.16
N LEU A 575 14.73 -40.06 12.54
CA LEU A 575 15.57 -38.90 12.20
C LEU A 575 16.82 -38.91 13.06
N ASP A 576 17.98 -38.76 12.42
CA ASP A 576 19.27 -38.52 13.08
C ASP A 576 19.53 -37.01 13.20
N PRO A 577 19.37 -36.41 14.40
CA PRO A 577 19.49 -34.97 14.58
C PRO A 577 20.93 -34.47 14.39
N ALA A 578 21.93 -35.32 14.57
CA ALA A 578 23.33 -34.92 14.51
C ALA A 578 23.80 -34.71 13.07
N THR A 579 23.29 -35.50 12.13
CA THR A 579 23.71 -35.50 10.73
C THR A 579 22.77 -34.74 9.79
N LEU A 580 21.61 -34.27 10.30
CA LEU A 580 20.66 -33.50 9.51
C LEU A 580 21.30 -32.23 8.91
N THR A 581 21.30 -32.15 7.57
CA THR A 581 21.87 -31.07 6.76
C THR A 581 20.98 -30.76 5.56
N PHE A 582 20.88 -29.50 5.17
CA PHE A 582 20.09 -29.08 4.02
C PHE A 582 20.90 -29.18 2.71
N LEU A 583 20.32 -29.84 1.70
CA LEU A 583 20.85 -29.93 0.34
C LEU A 583 20.59 -28.65 -0.47
N ASN A 584 19.45 -28.01 -0.21
CA ASN A 584 19.01 -26.74 -0.79
C ASN A 584 17.99 -26.09 0.16
N ARG A 585 17.17 -25.13 -0.30
CA ARG A 585 16.20 -24.43 0.58
C ARG A 585 15.01 -25.28 1.01
N ALA A 586 14.77 -26.40 0.33
CA ALA A 586 13.57 -27.21 0.57
C ALA A 586 13.86 -28.65 0.95
N PHE A 587 15.05 -29.17 0.69
CA PHE A 587 15.37 -30.57 0.93
C PHE A 587 16.54 -30.69 1.89
N ALA A 588 16.40 -31.61 2.83
CA ALA A 588 17.40 -31.95 3.81
C ALA A 588 17.59 -33.45 3.87
N VAL A 589 18.67 -33.86 4.51
CA VAL A 589 19.10 -35.24 4.58
C VAL A 589 19.83 -35.48 5.89
N ASP A 590 19.69 -36.66 6.45
CA ASP A 590 20.50 -37.13 7.58
C ASP A 590 21.32 -38.37 7.18
N ALA A 591 21.77 -39.19 8.12
CA ALA A 591 22.54 -40.40 7.85
C ALA A 591 21.75 -41.49 7.09
N HIS A 592 20.42 -41.43 7.08
CA HIS A 592 19.56 -42.54 6.65
C HIS A 592 18.47 -42.11 5.66
N HIS A 593 18.00 -40.87 5.75
CA HIS A 593 16.76 -40.44 5.12
C HIS A 593 16.91 -39.08 4.43
N ALA A 594 16.00 -38.83 3.50
CA ALA A 594 15.78 -37.52 2.90
C ALA A 594 14.47 -36.91 3.41
N TYR A 595 14.44 -35.59 3.48
CA TYR A 595 13.36 -34.79 4.03
C TYR A 595 13.04 -33.61 3.12
N ALA A 596 11.79 -33.16 3.15
CA ALA A 596 11.35 -31.92 2.53
C ALA A 596 10.83 -30.95 3.60
N LEU A 597 11.31 -29.71 3.58
CA LEU A 597 10.77 -28.61 4.37
C LEU A 597 9.54 -28.04 3.65
N THR A 598 8.38 -28.20 4.27
CA THR A 598 7.06 -27.81 3.78
C THR A 598 6.47 -26.69 4.64
N ASP A 599 5.29 -26.19 4.30
CA ASP A 599 4.60 -25.18 5.12
C ASP A 599 4.17 -25.71 6.51
N SER A 600 4.04 -27.03 6.67
CA SER A 600 3.70 -27.65 7.96
C SER A 600 4.94 -28.01 8.81
N GLY A 601 6.12 -28.05 8.20
CA GLY A 601 7.39 -28.39 8.84
C GLY A 601 8.24 -29.34 8.01
N LEU A 602 9.19 -30.01 8.66
CA LEU A 602 10.03 -31.02 8.02
C LEU A 602 9.24 -32.32 7.83
N LEU A 603 9.26 -32.87 6.62
CA LEU A 603 8.52 -34.07 6.20
C LEU A 603 9.52 -35.15 5.76
N LEU A 604 9.38 -36.38 6.27
CA LEU A 604 10.16 -37.54 5.80
C LEU A 604 9.72 -37.94 4.38
N CYS A 605 10.68 -38.08 3.48
CA CYS A 605 10.45 -38.45 2.09
C CYS A 605 10.94 -39.88 1.80
N GLY A 606 10.13 -40.89 2.16
CA GLY A 606 10.52 -42.30 2.00
C GLY A 606 10.77 -42.78 0.56
N GLU A 607 10.31 -42.04 -0.45
CA GLU A 607 10.57 -42.35 -1.87
C GLU A 607 11.90 -41.80 -2.39
N ILE A 608 12.57 -40.92 -1.62
CA ILE A 608 13.82 -40.29 -2.01
C ILE A 608 14.96 -41.08 -1.38
N ASP A 609 15.66 -41.86 -2.21
CA ASP A 609 16.86 -42.56 -1.80
C ASP A 609 17.96 -41.54 -1.41
N ARG A 610 18.36 -41.59 -0.14
CA ARG A 610 19.35 -40.72 0.47
C ARG A 610 20.71 -40.79 -0.23
N ASP A 611 21.11 -41.94 -0.73
CA ASP A 611 22.45 -42.14 -1.31
C ASP A 611 22.51 -41.70 -2.78
N LEU A 612 21.35 -41.58 -3.43
CA LEU A 612 21.23 -41.23 -4.85
C LEU A 612 20.73 -39.80 -5.10
N VAL A 613 20.27 -39.09 -4.06
CA VAL A 613 19.68 -37.76 -4.20
C VAL A 613 20.72 -36.70 -4.57
N GLN A 614 20.38 -35.88 -5.55
CA GLN A 614 21.21 -34.74 -5.98
C GLN A 614 20.38 -33.45 -6.01
N PRO A 615 20.93 -32.29 -5.59
CA PRO A 615 20.28 -30.99 -5.76
C PRO A 615 19.94 -30.71 -7.24
N ALA A 616 18.75 -30.17 -7.49
CA ALA A 616 18.25 -29.79 -8.81
C ALA A 616 17.62 -28.38 -8.77
N GLY A 617 18.38 -27.42 -8.24
CA GLY A 617 17.97 -26.04 -7.99
C GLY A 617 17.56 -25.79 -6.52
N PRO A 618 17.09 -24.56 -6.20
CA PRO A 618 16.87 -24.14 -4.81
C PRO A 618 15.75 -24.90 -4.09
N TYR A 619 14.75 -25.37 -4.83
CA TYR A 619 13.53 -26.00 -4.29
C TYR A 619 13.27 -27.38 -4.85
N ALA A 620 14.27 -28.05 -5.44
CA ALA A 620 14.09 -29.36 -6.06
C ALA A 620 15.33 -30.25 -5.93
N VAL A 621 15.10 -31.56 -5.91
CA VAL A 621 16.13 -32.60 -5.97
C VAL A 621 15.77 -33.63 -7.05
N ARG A 622 16.76 -34.38 -7.50
CA ARG A 622 16.58 -35.48 -8.45
C ARG A 622 17.10 -36.79 -7.85
N VAL A 623 16.39 -37.87 -8.17
CA VAL A 623 16.80 -39.26 -7.92
C VAL A 623 16.53 -40.05 -9.19
N ALA A 624 17.58 -40.55 -9.83
CA ALA A 624 17.50 -41.18 -11.16
C ALA A 624 16.73 -40.29 -12.17
N LYS A 625 15.65 -40.81 -12.79
CA LYS A 625 14.80 -40.10 -13.75
C LYS A 625 13.61 -39.34 -13.12
N THR A 626 13.60 -39.19 -11.79
CA THR A 626 12.51 -38.51 -11.07
C THR A 626 13.00 -37.21 -10.45
N ARG A 627 12.24 -36.14 -10.65
CA ARG A 627 12.45 -34.84 -10.00
C ARG A 627 11.40 -34.65 -8.90
N PHE A 628 11.86 -34.26 -7.71
CA PHE A 628 11.02 -33.86 -6.59
C PHE A 628 11.16 -32.35 -6.39
N HIS A 629 10.04 -31.65 -6.24
CA HIS A 629 10.01 -30.19 -6.15
C HIS A 629 9.05 -29.74 -5.05
N VAL A 630 9.47 -28.80 -4.20
CA VAL A 630 8.57 -28.16 -3.25
C VAL A 630 8.06 -26.85 -3.86
N SER A 631 6.75 -26.78 -4.11
CA SER A 631 6.05 -25.58 -4.58
C SER A 631 4.82 -25.32 -3.71
N SER A 632 4.58 -24.05 -3.38
CA SER A 632 3.49 -23.65 -2.48
C SER A 632 3.45 -24.48 -1.18
N GLY A 633 4.64 -24.74 -0.63
CA GLY A 633 4.81 -25.51 0.60
C GLY A 633 4.47 -26.99 0.50
N GLN A 634 4.27 -27.55 -0.69
CA GLN A 634 3.94 -28.96 -0.90
C GLN A 634 4.98 -29.67 -1.76
N LEU A 635 5.29 -30.92 -1.40
CA LEU A 635 6.15 -31.81 -2.17
C LEU A 635 5.39 -32.34 -3.39
N LYS A 636 5.95 -32.15 -4.58
CA LYS A 636 5.45 -32.68 -5.86
C LYS A 636 6.50 -33.56 -6.52
N ARG A 637 6.03 -34.62 -7.17
CA ARG A 637 6.84 -35.54 -7.97
C ARG A 637 6.57 -35.29 -9.45
N MET A 638 7.62 -35.17 -10.24
CA MET A 638 7.55 -34.94 -11.68
C MET A 638 8.52 -35.89 -12.39
N PRO A 639 8.14 -36.48 -13.55
CA PRO A 639 9.12 -37.10 -14.42
C PRO A 639 10.10 -36.03 -14.93
N LEU A 640 11.38 -36.37 -15.08
CA LEU A 640 12.31 -35.56 -15.88
C LEU A 640 11.85 -35.69 -17.34
N GLU A 641 11.21 -34.64 -17.89
CA GLU A 641 11.07 -34.52 -19.33
C GLU A 641 12.49 -34.42 -19.92
N ASP A 642 12.75 -35.14 -21.02
CA ASP A 642 14.01 -34.99 -21.77
C ASP A 642 14.13 -33.51 -22.13
N ASP A 643 15.12 -32.82 -21.55
CA ASP A 643 15.56 -31.51 -22.02
C ASP A 643 15.96 -31.69 -23.49
N GLY A 644 15.02 -31.42 -24.40
CA GLY A 644 15.24 -31.43 -25.84
C GLY A 644 16.39 -30.50 -26.17
N GLY A 645 17.41 -31.04 -26.82
CA GLY A 645 18.67 -30.37 -27.14
C GLY A 645 18.59 -29.28 -28.21
#